data_AF-A0A507FHC3-F1
#
_entry.id   AF-A0A507FHC3-F1
#
_cell.length_a   1.000
_cell.length_b   1.000
_cell.length_c   1.000
_cell.angle_alpha   90.00
_cell.angle_beta   90.00
_cell.angle_gamma   90.00
#
_symmetry.space_group_name_H-M   'P 1'
#
loop_
_entity.id
_entity.type
_entity.pdbx_description
1 polymer ?
#
loop_
_entity_poly.entity_id
_entity_poly.type
_entity_poly.pdbx_seq_one_letter_code
_entity_poly.pdbx_strand_id
1 'polypeptide(L)'
;MNTSPPLTSNLNTLQKHRGITISRFDKFLERGPFENVNMRTVLWKHRMESPVSLSVFSVPDLRRIPFDEAMRGKFVPTKLGEEFGPSWSTHWFKVDITIPELLAGLPVSLYFNTDCEGMVWSTKGEPLQGLTGGDSHPNRSLTDDGDWHIDFPITESAVSGQKFSYYIEIGCNGRNGVANNNNLYFRLSTAELRVANEAGAGLFKYFDMLVQIVKGSHQDQQLNADAFYTANLIVNTFRVGDQVSVEKGLEIATKFFEDRKGSDNAARHEIIAIGNCHLDTAWLWPFDETKRKAGRSFATQLALMKKYPHYIFTASQAQQFEWVQQLYPTLFSEMQAFGKKGQFVPVGGTWVEMDTNMPTGEALCRQFLYGQRFFEKNFGERNKVFWLPDTFGYSAQLPQIAREAGISSFLTTKLSWNRINKFPHSTFKWTGLDGSTIISHLPPSDNIMSQGRIADVVDSVNRNRDKVYTKKSVVIFGNGDGGGGPLAPMLDRLKLIENLEGLPAKITYGTPNDFFEKLEKTSKDMVEWKGELYFEAHRGTYTTAGFVKKGNRRGEIFLRYSEYLHCLAAVSKPSSRVATKMNPSYYNLAYPKEELDRLWKLLLLCQFHDVLPGSSIGLVFEDAKVIYGDIERSCEKLIKVALDRLGAGFLCPPQKRASVFDIFSKKPEGRDSVCVFNTTSWPVNALIEISASSVRSMRATHQVTKIGTALVYVGTVEPHTSCIRIMSELDFNVDEVKLRHDDVGYTVENKHILVKVDVHGRITSLIHKSTGRETVAPSQLGNVFKIFEDIPKEFDAWDVEPYQLEKGWDAGSPLGLVSVEESGPLRVVLRVRHELSEKSWIQQRIIVNAVDEWIDFDTFVEWHENRIMLRVEFPVDVNSDVATYETQYGVIERPTHYNTSWDMAKFEVCGHRFADLSEYGFGVALLNDCKYGYSVKGNVMRLSLLRAPKDPFPDVDMGSHSFRYALYPHKGSFSASRVVEQAYQYNMPPITHEMSVPAGYTILESQQRHFSVDTPNLVIDAVKRVEDIAKVASVANEFVVRMYEAYGGRGVARFTSSFKISNANFCNILEDVGDVVQVDAEDGSLLIPFTPFKVISIRITI
;
A
#
# COMPACT_ATOMS: atom_id res chain seq x y z
N MET A 1 -50.47 0.11 -64.87
CA MET A 1 -51.13 1.13 -64.04
C MET A 1 -50.44 1.14 -62.69
N ASN A 2 -49.73 2.23 -62.41
CA ASN A 2 -49.16 2.52 -61.08
C ASN A 2 -50.31 2.75 -60.10
N THR A 3 -50.48 1.88 -59.12
CA THR A 3 -51.25 2.20 -57.92
C THR A 3 -50.26 2.63 -56.84
N SER A 4 -50.02 3.94 -56.78
CA SER A 4 -49.36 4.56 -55.63
C SER A 4 -50.12 4.17 -54.34
N PRO A 5 -49.42 3.83 -53.25
CA PRO A 5 -50.09 3.55 -51.98
C PRO A 5 -50.80 4.79 -51.45
N PRO A 6 -51.93 4.65 -50.72
CA PRO A 6 -52.73 5.78 -50.29
C PRO A 6 -51.96 6.68 -49.31
N LEU A 7 -51.92 7.98 -49.61
CA LEU A 7 -51.46 9.07 -48.74
C LEU A 7 -52.49 9.34 -47.62
N THR A 8 -52.76 8.39 -46.72
CA THR A 8 -53.56 8.69 -45.51
C THR A 8 -53.19 7.81 -44.32
N SER A 9 -52.18 8.27 -43.60
CA SER A 9 -52.11 8.21 -42.13
C SER A 9 -51.19 9.36 -41.70
N ASN A 10 -51.76 10.53 -41.40
CA ASN A 10 -51.02 11.68 -40.87
C ASN A 10 -50.38 11.41 -39.48
N LEU A 11 -50.60 10.22 -38.89
CA LEU A 11 -50.02 9.80 -37.62
C LEU A 11 -48.57 9.27 -37.78
N ASN A 12 -48.21 8.75 -38.96
CA ASN A 12 -46.87 8.17 -39.20
C ASN A 12 -45.78 9.22 -39.53
N THR A 13 -46.16 10.49 -39.68
CA THR A 13 -45.25 11.62 -40.00
C THR A 13 -44.87 12.47 -38.78
N LEU A 14 -45.20 12.03 -37.56
CA LEU A 14 -44.89 12.76 -36.34
C LEU A 14 -43.37 12.82 -36.12
N GLN A 15 -42.81 14.03 -36.07
CA GLN A 15 -41.42 14.24 -35.64
C GLN A 15 -41.28 13.82 -34.17
N LYS A 16 -40.43 12.82 -33.92
CA LYS A 16 -40.23 12.27 -32.57
C LYS A 16 -39.33 13.20 -31.76
N HIS A 17 -39.85 13.75 -30.67
CA HIS A 17 -38.99 14.48 -29.72
C HIS A 17 -38.02 13.49 -29.05
N ARG A 18 -36.72 13.76 -29.19
CA ARG A 18 -35.66 12.84 -28.77
C ARG A 18 -35.71 12.52 -27.28
N GLY A 19 -35.75 13.54 -26.41
CA GLY A 19 -35.79 13.34 -24.95
C GLY A 19 -36.97 12.49 -24.47
N ILE A 20 -38.20 12.82 -24.91
CA ILE A 20 -39.41 12.05 -24.61
C ILE A 20 -39.28 10.59 -25.07
N THR A 21 -38.74 10.36 -26.26
CA THR A 21 -38.59 9.00 -26.81
C THR A 21 -37.52 8.19 -26.07
N ILE A 22 -36.40 8.81 -25.67
CA ILE A 22 -35.39 8.16 -24.83
C ILE A 22 -35.99 7.79 -23.47
N SER A 23 -36.76 8.67 -22.83
CA SER A 23 -37.46 8.35 -21.59
C SER A 23 -38.45 7.19 -21.74
N ARG A 24 -39.07 7.04 -22.92
CA ARG A 24 -39.90 5.86 -23.24
C ARG A 24 -39.05 4.58 -23.31
N PHE A 25 -37.84 4.63 -23.87
CA PHE A 25 -36.94 3.48 -23.88
C PHE A 25 -36.50 3.08 -22.48
N ASP A 26 -36.21 4.07 -21.63
CA ASP A 26 -35.81 3.83 -20.24
C ASP A 26 -36.92 3.12 -19.47
N LYS A 27 -38.17 3.61 -19.55
CA LYS A 27 -39.35 2.95 -18.95
C LYS A 27 -39.60 1.53 -19.49
N PHE A 28 -39.12 1.24 -20.70
CA PHE A 28 -39.23 -0.08 -21.29
C PHE A 28 -38.23 -1.09 -20.69
N LEU A 29 -37.12 -0.60 -20.12
CA LEU A 29 -36.06 -1.36 -19.45
C LEU A 29 -36.19 -1.40 -17.92
N GLU A 30 -36.60 -0.28 -17.30
CA GLU A 30 -36.56 -0.04 -15.85
C GLU A 30 -37.46 -0.99 -15.03
N ARG A 31 -37.10 -1.18 -13.76
CA ARG A 31 -38.03 -1.70 -12.74
C ARG A 31 -38.90 -0.56 -12.21
N GLY A 32 -40.07 -0.88 -11.66
CA GLY A 32 -40.93 0.11 -11.02
C GLY A 32 -42.39 0.08 -11.51
N PRO A 33 -43.08 1.24 -11.60
CA PRO A 33 -44.54 1.26 -11.77
C PRO A 33 -45.04 0.69 -13.11
N PHE A 34 -44.15 0.49 -14.09
CA PHE A 34 -44.47 -0.05 -15.41
C PHE A 34 -43.90 -1.47 -15.65
N GLU A 35 -43.36 -2.12 -14.61
CA GLU A 35 -42.74 -3.45 -14.73
C GLU A 35 -43.74 -4.53 -15.19
N ASN A 36 -45.02 -4.33 -14.90
CA ASN A 36 -46.11 -5.21 -15.35
C ASN A 36 -46.50 -5.03 -16.83
N VAL A 37 -45.92 -4.06 -17.54
CA VAL A 37 -46.25 -3.75 -18.95
C VAL A 37 -45.02 -3.52 -19.84
N ASN A 38 -43.81 -3.72 -19.33
CA ASN A 38 -42.57 -3.54 -20.09
C ASN A 38 -41.84 -4.88 -20.34
N MET A 39 -40.59 -4.85 -20.81
CA MET A 39 -39.85 -6.07 -21.15
C MET A 39 -39.59 -7.01 -19.97
N ARG A 40 -39.68 -6.51 -18.73
CA ARG A 40 -39.52 -7.34 -17.53
C ARG A 40 -40.57 -8.45 -17.45
N THR A 41 -41.75 -8.23 -18.04
CA THR A 41 -42.84 -9.21 -18.13
C THR A 41 -42.48 -10.47 -18.90
N VAL A 42 -41.45 -10.44 -19.76
CA VAL A 42 -41.12 -11.55 -20.66
C VAL A 42 -39.75 -12.16 -20.39
N LEU A 43 -39.04 -11.78 -19.32
CA LEU A 43 -37.70 -12.30 -19.02
C LEU A 43 -37.70 -13.78 -18.59
N TRP A 44 -38.78 -14.24 -17.97
CA TRP A 44 -38.86 -15.54 -17.32
C TRP A 44 -39.95 -16.39 -17.94
N LYS A 45 -39.60 -17.62 -18.32
CA LYS A 45 -40.57 -18.64 -18.74
C LYS A 45 -41.23 -19.29 -17.53
N HIS A 46 -40.43 -19.60 -16.50
CA HIS A 46 -40.90 -20.17 -15.24
C HIS A 46 -40.17 -19.53 -14.05
N ARG A 47 -40.90 -19.35 -12.94
CA ARG A 47 -40.41 -18.93 -11.62
C ARG A 47 -41.12 -19.76 -10.56
N MET A 48 -40.38 -20.43 -9.68
CA MET A 48 -40.96 -21.33 -8.68
C MET A 48 -40.17 -21.31 -7.36
N GLU A 49 -40.82 -20.91 -6.27
CA GLU A 49 -40.24 -20.94 -4.90
C GLU A 49 -40.38 -22.32 -4.24
N SER A 50 -41.53 -22.98 -4.41
CA SER A 50 -41.87 -24.25 -3.74
C SER A 50 -40.89 -25.43 -3.93
N PRO A 51 -40.10 -25.54 -5.02
CA PRO A 51 -39.14 -26.64 -5.17
C PRO A 51 -37.87 -26.54 -4.31
N VAL A 52 -37.72 -25.45 -3.54
CA VAL A 52 -36.52 -25.16 -2.73
C VAL A 52 -36.82 -25.33 -1.25
N SER A 53 -36.08 -26.22 -0.58
CA SER A 53 -36.11 -26.39 0.87
C SER A 53 -34.86 -25.79 1.50
N LEU A 54 -35.05 -25.00 2.56
CA LEU A 54 -33.99 -24.25 3.21
C LEU A 54 -33.86 -24.63 4.68
N SER A 55 -32.62 -24.80 5.11
CA SER A 55 -32.25 -24.79 6.53
C SER A 55 -30.98 -23.97 6.72
N VAL A 56 -30.79 -23.39 7.90
CA VAL A 56 -29.70 -22.48 8.20
C VAL A 56 -28.98 -22.88 9.48
N PHE A 57 -27.67 -22.72 9.47
CA PHE A 57 -26.82 -22.75 10.65
C PHE A 57 -26.18 -21.37 10.85
N SER A 58 -26.49 -20.72 11.96
CA SER A 58 -25.92 -19.42 12.32
C SER A 58 -24.67 -19.62 13.17
N VAL A 59 -23.55 -19.07 12.72
CA VAL A 59 -22.26 -19.23 13.41
C VAL A 59 -22.22 -18.32 14.63
N PRO A 60 -21.88 -18.83 15.83
CA PRO A 60 -21.77 -18.02 17.04
C PRO A 60 -20.52 -17.10 17.02
N ASP A 61 -20.56 -16.05 17.84
CA ASP A 61 -19.42 -15.17 18.18
C ASP A 61 -18.76 -14.47 16.97
N LEU A 62 -19.52 -14.20 15.91
CA LEU A 62 -19.04 -13.56 14.67
C LEU A 62 -17.85 -14.28 14.00
N ARG A 63 -17.62 -15.56 14.33
CA ARG A 63 -16.52 -16.33 13.76
C ARG A 63 -16.78 -16.60 12.28
N ARG A 64 -15.70 -16.56 11.50
CA ARG A 64 -15.66 -17.03 10.11
C ARG A 64 -15.04 -18.42 10.13
N ILE A 65 -15.85 -19.45 9.91
CA ILE A 65 -15.43 -20.85 10.08
C ILE A 65 -15.32 -21.56 8.73
N PRO A 66 -14.40 -22.53 8.58
CA PRO A 66 -14.27 -23.32 7.36
C PRO A 66 -15.48 -24.25 7.16
N PHE A 67 -15.67 -24.70 5.91
CA PHE A 67 -16.76 -25.59 5.51
C PHE A 67 -16.92 -26.81 6.44
N ASP A 68 -15.83 -27.54 6.73
CA ASP A 68 -15.86 -28.74 7.57
C ASP A 68 -16.31 -28.49 9.02
N GLU A 69 -16.07 -27.29 9.55
CA GLU A 69 -16.62 -26.88 10.84
C GLU A 69 -18.11 -26.54 10.72
N ALA A 70 -18.48 -25.78 9.68
CA ALA A 70 -19.88 -25.41 9.45
C ALA A 70 -20.80 -26.63 9.26
N MET A 71 -20.32 -27.68 8.58
CA MET A 71 -21.09 -28.91 8.35
C MET A 71 -21.37 -29.71 9.62
N ARG A 72 -20.62 -29.46 10.71
CA ARG A 72 -20.88 -30.03 12.04
C ARG A 72 -21.91 -29.21 12.84
N GLY A 73 -22.30 -28.04 12.33
CA GLY A 73 -23.31 -27.18 12.92
C GLY A 73 -24.72 -27.78 12.85
N LYS A 74 -25.61 -27.30 13.71
CA LYS A 74 -27.02 -27.71 13.73
C LYS A 74 -27.83 -26.83 12.80
N PHE A 75 -28.18 -27.35 11.63
CA PHE A 75 -29.06 -26.68 10.68
C PHE A 75 -30.53 -26.76 11.13
N VAL A 76 -31.21 -25.62 11.18
CA VAL A 76 -32.64 -25.51 11.52
C VAL A 76 -33.43 -25.00 10.31
N PRO A 77 -34.70 -25.41 10.10
CA PRO A 77 -35.51 -24.91 8.99
C PRO A 77 -35.61 -23.37 8.98
N THR A 78 -35.56 -22.77 7.78
CA THR A 78 -35.74 -21.33 7.54
C THR A 78 -36.62 -21.09 6.32
N LYS A 79 -37.03 -19.84 6.06
CA LYS A 79 -37.93 -19.46 4.96
C LYS A 79 -37.65 -18.05 4.46
N LEU A 80 -38.21 -17.76 3.28
CA LEU A 80 -38.22 -16.41 2.71
C LEU A 80 -38.75 -15.38 3.70
N GLY A 81 -38.08 -14.23 3.72
CA GLY A 81 -38.41 -13.09 4.56
C GLY A 81 -37.81 -13.11 5.96
N GLU A 82 -37.14 -14.18 6.39
CA GLU A 82 -36.35 -14.18 7.63
C GLU A 82 -35.12 -13.27 7.51
N GLU A 83 -34.68 -12.73 8.66
CA GLU A 83 -33.59 -11.78 8.76
C GLU A 83 -32.38 -12.38 9.51
N PHE A 84 -31.19 -12.05 9.05
CA PHE A 84 -29.91 -12.58 9.52
C PHE A 84 -28.96 -11.45 9.86
N GLY A 85 -28.26 -11.56 10.98
CA GLY A 85 -27.40 -10.52 11.51
C GLY A 85 -26.89 -10.87 12.91
N PRO A 86 -26.24 -9.93 13.61
CA PRO A 86 -25.93 -8.57 13.17
C PRO A 86 -24.82 -8.53 12.10
N SER A 87 -24.37 -7.34 11.69
CA SER A 87 -23.31 -7.21 10.69
C SER A 87 -22.07 -8.06 11.02
N TRP A 88 -21.40 -8.54 9.97
CA TRP A 88 -20.26 -9.45 10.04
C TRP A 88 -20.56 -10.88 10.54
N SER A 89 -21.80 -11.18 10.96
CA SER A 89 -22.18 -12.55 11.27
C SER A 89 -22.10 -13.44 10.03
N THR A 90 -21.91 -14.75 10.25
CA THR A 90 -21.84 -15.74 9.17
C THR A 90 -22.99 -16.73 9.33
N HIS A 91 -23.70 -16.99 8.24
CA HIS A 91 -24.79 -17.96 8.21
C HIS A 91 -24.61 -18.93 7.04
N TRP A 92 -24.78 -20.21 7.31
CA TRP A 92 -24.68 -21.28 6.33
C TRP A 92 -26.06 -21.80 6.02
N PHE A 93 -26.52 -21.61 4.78
CA PHE A 93 -27.77 -22.19 4.29
C PHE A 93 -27.47 -23.53 3.65
N LYS A 94 -28.26 -24.55 3.97
CA LYS A 94 -28.39 -25.75 3.17
C LYS A 94 -29.60 -25.60 2.26
N VAL A 95 -29.37 -25.73 0.96
CA VAL A 95 -30.36 -25.56 -0.10
C VAL A 95 -30.58 -26.91 -0.77
N ASP A 96 -31.72 -27.53 -0.50
CA ASP A 96 -32.13 -28.79 -1.11
C ASP A 96 -33.19 -28.51 -2.17
N ILE A 97 -32.94 -28.97 -3.40
CA ILE A 97 -33.74 -28.66 -4.59
C ILE A 97 -34.25 -29.96 -5.19
N THR A 98 -35.53 -30.03 -5.52
CA THR A 98 -36.10 -31.13 -6.32
C THR A 98 -36.68 -30.59 -7.61
N ILE A 99 -36.17 -31.04 -8.76
CA ILE A 99 -36.63 -30.57 -10.07
C ILE A 99 -38.07 -31.04 -10.33
N PRO A 100 -39.04 -30.13 -10.51
CA PRO A 100 -40.40 -30.51 -10.85
C PRO A 100 -40.52 -30.88 -12.33
N GLU A 101 -41.54 -31.68 -12.66
CA GLU A 101 -41.79 -32.17 -14.03
C GLU A 101 -41.89 -31.04 -15.06
N LEU A 102 -42.46 -29.90 -14.68
CA LEU A 102 -42.62 -28.72 -15.54
C LEU A 102 -41.28 -28.17 -16.07
N LEU A 103 -40.16 -28.42 -15.38
CA LEU A 103 -38.84 -27.92 -15.77
C LEU A 103 -38.00 -28.96 -16.53
N ALA A 104 -38.53 -30.16 -16.77
CA ALA A 104 -37.79 -31.23 -17.45
C ALA A 104 -37.31 -30.79 -18.85
N GLY A 105 -36.03 -31.04 -19.15
CA GLY A 105 -35.37 -30.66 -20.40
C GLY A 105 -34.99 -29.19 -20.53
N LEU A 106 -35.24 -28.35 -19.50
CA LEU A 106 -34.92 -26.92 -19.54
C LEU A 106 -33.64 -26.60 -18.75
N PRO A 107 -32.93 -25.50 -19.08
CA PRO A 107 -31.87 -24.97 -18.24
C PRO A 107 -32.47 -24.30 -17.00
N VAL A 108 -31.97 -24.65 -15.81
CA VAL A 108 -32.50 -24.19 -14.53
C VAL A 108 -31.40 -23.53 -13.70
N SER A 109 -31.70 -22.36 -13.15
CA SER A 109 -30.83 -21.64 -12.21
C SER A 109 -31.55 -21.38 -10.89
N LEU A 110 -30.80 -21.43 -9.79
CA LEU A 110 -31.21 -20.92 -8.48
C LEU A 110 -31.00 -19.40 -8.45
N TYR A 111 -32.00 -18.66 -7.99
CA TYR A 111 -31.85 -17.25 -7.62
C TYR A 111 -31.92 -17.16 -6.10
N PHE A 112 -30.83 -16.70 -5.47
CA PHE A 112 -30.71 -16.62 -4.02
C PHE A 112 -30.19 -15.23 -3.61
N ASN A 113 -30.97 -14.48 -2.84
CA ASN A 113 -30.62 -13.14 -2.42
C ASN A 113 -30.95 -12.90 -0.94
N THR A 114 -29.93 -12.53 -0.17
CA THR A 114 -30.04 -12.07 1.22
C THR A 114 -29.61 -10.61 1.38
N ASP A 115 -29.41 -9.88 0.28
CA ASP A 115 -28.79 -8.55 0.24
C ASP A 115 -27.34 -8.50 0.79
N CYS A 116 -26.74 -9.69 0.97
CA CYS A 116 -25.38 -9.88 1.44
C CYS A 116 -24.46 -10.37 0.32
N GLU A 117 -23.17 -10.46 0.64
CA GLU A 117 -22.25 -11.33 -0.09
C GLU A 117 -22.40 -12.79 0.34
N GLY A 118 -22.21 -13.71 -0.61
CA GLY A 118 -22.22 -15.14 -0.34
C GLY A 118 -21.31 -15.97 -1.23
N MET A 119 -21.14 -17.24 -0.86
CA MET A 119 -20.42 -18.26 -1.62
C MET A 119 -21.29 -19.52 -1.69
N VAL A 120 -21.50 -20.03 -2.90
CA VAL A 120 -22.11 -21.34 -3.15
C VAL A 120 -21.03 -22.42 -3.07
N TRP A 121 -21.32 -23.47 -2.33
CA TRP A 121 -20.45 -24.62 -2.08
C TRP A 121 -21.11 -25.92 -2.51
N SER A 122 -20.31 -26.86 -3.03
CA SER A 122 -20.73 -28.23 -3.26
C SER A 122 -20.91 -28.97 -1.92
N THR A 123 -21.58 -30.13 -1.94
CA THR A 123 -21.69 -31.00 -0.76
C THR A 123 -20.36 -31.59 -0.31
N LYS A 124 -19.30 -31.45 -1.12
CA LYS A 124 -17.93 -31.89 -0.83
C LYS A 124 -17.03 -30.75 -0.34
N GLY A 125 -17.56 -29.53 -0.19
CA GLY A 125 -16.79 -28.37 0.24
C GLY A 125 -15.97 -27.69 -0.86
N GLU A 126 -16.36 -27.86 -2.13
CA GLU A 126 -15.74 -27.12 -3.24
C GLU A 126 -16.46 -25.78 -3.44
N PRO A 127 -15.74 -24.64 -3.48
CA PRO A 127 -16.34 -23.34 -3.79
C PRO A 127 -16.72 -23.29 -5.28
N LEU A 128 -17.96 -22.92 -5.57
CA LEU A 128 -18.52 -22.97 -6.93
C LEU A 128 -18.72 -21.59 -7.54
N GLN A 129 -19.29 -20.65 -6.78
CA GLN A 129 -19.60 -19.32 -7.28
C GLN A 129 -19.89 -18.34 -6.13
N GLY A 130 -19.42 -17.10 -6.25
CA GLY A 130 -19.82 -16.01 -5.35
C GLY A 130 -21.19 -15.42 -5.71
N LEU A 131 -21.92 -14.98 -4.70
CA LEU A 131 -23.16 -14.22 -4.82
C LEU A 131 -23.02 -12.81 -4.23
N THR A 132 -23.73 -11.85 -4.79
CA THR A 132 -23.73 -10.45 -4.35
C THR A 132 -25.12 -9.85 -4.54
N GLY A 133 -25.82 -9.64 -3.43
CA GLY A 133 -27.22 -9.23 -3.38
C GLY A 133 -27.50 -7.73 -3.28
N GLY A 134 -26.63 -6.96 -2.63
CA GLY A 134 -26.88 -5.56 -2.29
C GLY A 134 -25.64 -4.78 -1.80
N ASP A 135 -25.77 -3.45 -1.71
CA ASP A 135 -24.81 -2.54 -1.06
C ASP A 135 -25.51 -1.90 0.14
N SER A 136 -25.00 -2.20 1.34
CA SER A 136 -25.50 -1.65 2.61
C SER A 136 -24.99 -0.24 2.89
N HIS A 137 -24.17 0.35 2.01
CA HIS A 137 -23.61 1.67 2.23
C HIS A 137 -24.63 2.80 1.92
N PRO A 138 -24.98 3.67 2.88
CA PRO A 138 -26.06 4.66 2.72
C PRO A 138 -25.80 5.71 1.62
N ASN A 139 -24.53 5.94 1.26
CA ASN A 139 -24.12 6.89 0.23
C ASN A 139 -23.75 6.26 -1.13
N ARG A 140 -23.81 4.92 -1.26
CA ARG A 140 -23.58 4.23 -2.54
C ARG A 140 -24.81 3.39 -2.85
N SER A 141 -25.73 3.97 -3.61
CA SER A 141 -26.90 3.23 -4.09
C SER A 141 -26.47 2.35 -5.26
N LEU A 142 -26.73 1.04 -5.18
CA LEU A 142 -26.79 0.17 -6.35
C LEU A 142 -28.05 0.54 -7.15
N THR A 143 -28.05 1.68 -7.83
CA THR A 143 -29.20 2.10 -8.64
C THR A 143 -29.32 1.29 -9.93
N ASP A 144 -28.26 0.59 -10.34
CA ASP A 144 -28.22 -0.13 -11.60
C ASP A 144 -28.30 -1.65 -11.36
N ASP A 145 -29.28 -2.30 -11.99
CA ASP A 145 -29.46 -3.76 -12.06
C ASP A 145 -28.22 -4.55 -12.53
N GLY A 146 -27.16 -3.86 -12.98
CA GLY A 146 -25.93 -4.45 -13.52
C GLY A 146 -24.96 -5.01 -12.47
N ASP A 147 -25.19 -4.75 -11.18
CA ASP A 147 -24.23 -5.06 -10.13
C ASP A 147 -24.62 -6.27 -9.26
N TRP A 148 -25.83 -6.80 -9.40
CA TRP A 148 -26.27 -7.98 -8.66
C TRP A 148 -25.78 -9.26 -9.32
N HIS A 149 -25.30 -10.19 -8.51
CA HIS A 149 -24.97 -11.55 -8.94
C HIS A 149 -25.64 -12.52 -7.96
N ILE A 150 -26.92 -12.80 -8.21
CA ILE A 150 -27.76 -13.60 -7.31
C ILE A 150 -28.19 -14.93 -7.94
N ASP A 151 -27.78 -15.20 -9.18
CA ASP A 151 -28.11 -16.39 -9.93
C ASP A 151 -26.98 -17.43 -9.89
N PHE A 152 -27.34 -18.70 -9.77
CA PHE A 152 -26.42 -19.84 -9.80
C PHE A 152 -26.96 -20.94 -10.72
N PRO A 153 -26.29 -21.25 -11.84
CA PRO A 153 -26.71 -22.31 -12.75
C PRO A 153 -26.68 -23.71 -12.08
N ILE A 154 -27.78 -24.45 -12.14
CA ILE A 154 -27.86 -25.81 -11.56
C ILE A 154 -27.60 -26.86 -12.65
N THR A 155 -28.29 -26.75 -13.78
CA THR A 155 -28.20 -27.69 -14.90
C THR A 155 -28.67 -27.05 -16.20
N GLU A 156 -28.06 -27.45 -17.32
CA GLU A 156 -28.46 -27.03 -18.68
C GLU A 156 -29.66 -27.84 -19.20
N SER A 157 -29.94 -29.00 -18.61
CA SER A 157 -31.07 -29.86 -18.98
C SER A 157 -31.58 -30.58 -17.74
N ALA A 158 -32.67 -30.08 -17.16
CA ALA A 158 -33.23 -30.64 -15.94
C ALA A 158 -33.86 -32.03 -16.15
N VAL A 159 -33.72 -32.93 -15.18
CA VAL A 159 -34.41 -34.22 -15.16
C VAL A 159 -35.46 -34.20 -14.05
N SER A 160 -36.71 -34.53 -14.36
CA SER A 160 -37.79 -34.56 -13.37
C SER A 160 -37.45 -35.45 -12.17
N GLY A 161 -37.69 -34.96 -10.95
CA GLY A 161 -37.38 -35.66 -9.70
C GLY A 161 -35.89 -35.68 -9.32
N GLN A 162 -34.99 -35.18 -10.17
CA GLN A 162 -33.58 -35.02 -9.84
C GLN A 162 -33.42 -34.10 -8.64
N LYS A 163 -32.56 -34.48 -7.71
CA LYS A 163 -32.28 -33.72 -6.49
C LYS A 163 -30.89 -33.11 -6.55
N PHE A 164 -30.80 -31.86 -6.11
CA PHE A 164 -29.54 -31.16 -5.92
C PHE A 164 -29.47 -30.65 -4.49
N SER A 165 -28.28 -30.64 -3.92
CA SER A 165 -28.02 -30.09 -2.59
C SER A 165 -26.78 -29.21 -2.68
N TYR A 166 -26.89 -28.01 -2.13
CA TYR A 166 -25.79 -27.04 -2.05
C TYR A 166 -25.75 -26.41 -0.68
N TYR A 167 -24.61 -25.81 -0.35
CA TYR A 167 -24.49 -24.93 0.81
C TYR A 167 -24.20 -23.51 0.35
N ILE A 168 -24.79 -22.52 1.00
CA ILE A 168 -24.51 -21.10 0.73
C ILE A 168 -24.02 -20.47 2.02
N GLU A 169 -22.76 -20.07 2.05
CA GLU A 169 -22.19 -19.27 3.13
C GLU A 169 -22.48 -17.80 2.82
N ILE A 170 -23.22 -17.11 3.70
CA ILE A 170 -23.35 -15.65 3.63
C ILE A 170 -22.52 -14.98 4.73
N GLY A 171 -21.90 -13.86 4.40
CA GLY A 171 -21.37 -12.89 5.37
C GLY A 171 -22.32 -11.70 5.44
N CYS A 172 -22.79 -11.32 6.63
CA CYS A 172 -23.74 -10.22 6.83
C CYS A 172 -23.08 -8.85 6.60
N ASN A 173 -22.79 -8.57 5.33
CA ASN A 173 -22.25 -7.33 4.81
C ASN A 173 -22.55 -7.22 3.30
N GLY A 174 -22.72 -6.00 2.79
CA GLY A 174 -22.74 -5.74 1.36
C GLY A 174 -21.35 -5.81 0.73
N ARG A 175 -21.29 -5.63 -0.61
CA ARG A 175 -20.03 -5.60 -1.37
C ARG A 175 -19.02 -4.62 -0.76
N ASN A 176 -19.49 -3.45 -0.32
CA ASN A 176 -18.66 -2.38 0.25
C ASN A 176 -18.67 -2.34 1.79
N GLY A 177 -18.92 -3.47 2.45
CA GLY A 177 -19.00 -3.55 3.91
C GLY A 177 -20.34 -3.02 4.46
N VAL A 178 -20.39 -2.61 5.73
CA VAL A 178 -21.62 -2.16 6.43
C VAL A 178 -21.56 -0.71 6.93
N ALA A 179 -20.63 0.09 6.38
CA ALA A 179 -20.24 1.38 6.95
C ALA A 179 -19.92 1.23 8.46
N ASN A 180 -20.22 2.24 9.27
CA ASN A 180 -20.01 2.21 10.74
C ASN A 180 -21.17 1.58 11.53
N ASN A 181 -22.08 0.85 10.89
CA ASN A 181 -23.21 0.22 11.57
C ASN A 181 -23.00 -1.29 11.71
N ASN A 182 -22.55 -1.72 12.89
CA ASN A 182 -22.34 -3.13 13.19
C ASN A 182 -23.63 -3.90 13.53
N ASN A 183 -24.80 -3.26 13.51
CA ASN A 183 -26.07 -3.84 13.95
C ASN A 183 -27.10 -3.98 12.81
N LEU A 184 -26.65 -4.09 11.55
CA LEU A 184 -27.55 -4.33 10.43
C LEU A 184 -28.02 -5.79 10.39
N TYR A 185 -29.28 -5.98 9.99
CA TYR A 185 -29.90 -7.27 9.71
C TYR A 185 -30.33 -7.31 8.25
N PHE A 186 -30.14 -8.47 7.64
CA PHE A 186 -30.27 -8.69 6.20
C PHE A 186 -31.33 -9.73 5.91
N ARG A 187 -32.24 -9.42 4.98
CA ARG A 187 -33.43 -10.24 4.74
C ARG A 187 -33.22 -11.19 3.58
N LEU A 188 -33.56 -12.46 3.76
CA LEU A 188 -33.66 -13.42 2.65
C LEU A 188 -34.84 -13.03 1.74
N SER A 189 -34.55 -12.33 0.66
CA SER A 189 -35.53 -11.73 -0.25
C SER A 189 -35.85 -12.61 -1.46
N THR A 190 -34.97 -13.53 -1.85
CA THR A 190 -35.20 -14.44 -2.98
C THR A 190 -34.54 -15.80 -2.74
N ALA A 191 -35.25 -16.87 -3.06
CA ALA A 191 -34.77 -18.27 -3.07
C ALA A 191 -35.72 -19.09 -3.96
N GLU A 192 -35.52 -19.01 -5.27
CA GLU A 192 -36.43 -19.62 -6.25
C GLU A 192 -35.67 -20.20 -7.45
N LEU A 193 -36.30 -21.17 -8.13
CA LEU A 193 -35.82 -21.65 -9.42
C LEU A 193 -36.36 -20.77 -10.54
N ARG A 194 -35.50 -20.38 -11.47
CA ARG A 194 -35.88 -19.64 -12.67
C ARG A 194 -35.43 -20.34 -13.94
N VAL A 195 -36.28 -20.24 -14.96
CA VAL A 195 -35.95 -20.57 -16.35
C VAL A 195 -36.13 -19.31 -17.18
N ALA A 196 -35.06 -18.85 -17.82
CA ALA A 196 -35.10 -17.69 -18.69
C ALA A 196 -35.99 -17.96 -19.92
N ASN A 197 -36.75 -16.96 -20.34
CA ASN A 197 -37.28 -16.92 -21.70
C ASN A 197 -36.17 -16.42 -22.61
N GLU A 198 -35.55 -17.31 -23.39
CA GLU A 198 -34.38 -16.97 -24.22
C GLU A 198 -34.66 -15.81 -25.17
N ALA A 199 -35.84 -15.78 -25.80
CA ALA A 199 -36.22 -14.70 -26.70
C ALA A 199 -36.36 -13.36 -25.96
N GLY A 200 -36.98 -13.38 -24.78
CA GLY A 200 -37.15 -12.19 -23.93
C GLY A 200 -35.83 -11.68 -23.37
N ALA A 201 -34.98 -12.56 -22.84
CA ALA A 201 -33.65 -12.23 -22.32
C ALA A 201 -32.72 -11.72 -23.44
N GLY A 202 -32.76 -12.35 -24.62
CA GLY A 202 -32.06 -11.89 -25.82
C GLY A 202 -32.51 -10.49 -26.24
N LEU A 203 -33.83 -10.28 -26.37
CA LEU A 203 -34.38 -8.97 -26.73
C LEU A 203 -33.96 -7.90 -25.71
N PHE A 204 -34.00 -8.23 -24.42
CA PHE A 204 -33.56 -7.32 -23.37
C PHE A 204 -32.12 -6.88 -23.54
N LYS A 205 -31.21 -7.84 -23.75
CA LYS A 205 -29.79 -7.57 -24.00
C LYS A 205 -29.60 -6.65 -25.21
N TYR A 206 -30.19 -6.96 -26.35
CA TYR A 206 -30.01 -6.15 -27.56
C TYR A 206 -30.65 -4.78 -27.45
N PHE A 207 -31.83 -4.68 -26.83
CA PHE A 207 -32.51 -3.41 -26.64
C PHE A 207 -31.74 -2.48 -25.69
N ASP A 208 -31.25 -3.00 -24.56
CA ASP A 208 -30.34 -2.26 -23.66
C ASP A 208 -29.16 -1.67 -24.45
N MET A 209 -28.54 -2.49 -25.30
CA MET A 209 -27.42 -2.05 -26.13
C MET A 209 -27.77 -0.97 -27.15
N LEU A 210 -28.95 -1.04 -27.78
CA LEU A 210 -29.44 0.04 -28.65
C LEU A 210 -29.62 1.34 -27.86
N VAL A 211 -30.20 1.29 -26.66
CA VAL A 211 -30.37 2.46 -25.79
C VAL A 211 -29.01 3.03 -25.37
N GLN A 212 -28.05 2.17 -25.03
CA GLN A 212 -26.68 2.60 -24.73
C GLN A 212 -26.00 3.27 -25.93
N ILE A 213 -26.21 2.79 -27.16
CA ILE A 213 -25.74 3.47 -28.37
C ILE A 213 -26.38 4.86 -28.47
N VAL A 214 -27.71 4.94 -28.33
CA VAL A 214 -28.46 6.20 -28.43
C VAL A 214 -27.98 7.25 -27.43
N LYS A 215 -27.64 6.82 -26.21
CA LYS A 215 -27.18 7.70 -25.12
C LYS A 215 -25.67 7.98 -25.15
N GLY A 216 -24.86 7.00 -25.54
CA GLY A 216 -23.40 7.04 -25.43
C GLY A 216 -22.65 7.47 -26.70
N SER A 217 -23.32 7.56 -27.84
CA SER A 217 -22.74 8.05 -29.10
C SER A 217 -23.30 9.41 -29.51
N HIS A 218 -22.61 10.12 -30.41
CA HIS A 218 -23.05 11.44 -30.85
C HIS A 218 -24.31 11.36 -31.72
N GLN A 219 -25.23 12.32 -31.56
CA GLN A 219 -26.55 12.28 -32.19
C GLN A 219 -26.53 12.44 -33.71
N ASP A 220 -25.48 13.06 -34.24
CA ASP A 220 -25.22 13.28 -35.67
C ASP A 220 -24.63 12.03 -36.36
N GLN A 221 -24.25 11.00 -35.60
CA GLN A 221 -23.75 9.75 -36.17
C GLN A 221 -24.91 8.89 -36.67
N GLN A 222 -24.73 8.32 -37.87
CA GLN A 222 -25.71 7.42 -38.50
C GLN A 222 -26.04 6.23 -37.60
N LEU A 223 -25.04 5.66 -36.92
CA LEU A 223 -25.23 4.57 -35.94
C LEU A 223 -26.24 4.95 -34.85
N ASN A 224 -26.17 6.18 -34.35
CA ASN A 224 -27.07 6.68 -33.31
C ASN A 224 -28.50 6.81 -33.83
N ALA A 225 -28.68 7.44 -35.00
CA ALA A 225 -29.98 7.64 -35.62
C ALA A 225 -30.68 6.29 -35.91
N ASP A 226 -29.93 5.33 -36.44
CA ASP A 226 -30.45 3.99 -36.74
C ASP A 226 -30.78 3.21 -35.48
N ALA A 227 -29.96 3.31 -34.42
CA ALA A 227 -30.26 2.70 -33.13
C ALA A 227 -31.52 3.31 -32.50
N PHE A 228 -31.69 4.64 -32.56
CA PHE A 228 -32.87 5.34 -32.06
C PHE A 228 -34.14 4.91 -32.79
N TYR A 229 -34.07 4.80 -34.13
CA TYR A 229 -35.19 4.31 -34.94
C TYR A 229 -35.54 2.87 -34.58
N THR A 230 -34.53 1.99 -34.55
CA THR A 230 -34.68 0.55 -34.28
C THR A 230 -35.25 0.29 -32.89
N ALA A 231 -34.72 0.95 -31.86
CA ALA A 231 -35.26 0.86 -30.50
C ALA A 231 -36.74 1.25 -30.49
N ASN A 232 -37.11 2.39 -31.07
CA ASN A 232 -38.52 2.78 -31.12
C ASN A 232 -39.39 1.79 -31.90
N LEU A 233 -38.87 1.18 -32.97
CA LEU A 233 -39.58 0.15 -33.72
C LEU A 233 -39.83 -1.10 -32.88
N ILE A 234 -38.85 -1.51 -32.07
CA ILE A 234 -39.00 -2.62 -31.11
C ILE A 234 -40.10 -2.32 -30.10
N VAL A 235 -40.07 -1.14 -29.45
CA VAL A 235 -41.11 -0.77 -28.46
C VAL A 235 -42.50 -0.74 -29.11
N ASN A 236 -42.60 -0.31 -30.38
CA ASN A 236 -43.87 -0.32 -31.10
C ASN A 236 -44.36 -1.74 -31.46
N THR A 237 -43.43 -2.65 -31.71
CA THR A 237 -43.68 -4.04 -32.09
C THR A 237 -44.10 -4.88 -30.88
N PHE A 238 -43.47 -4.64 -29.72
CA PHE A 238 -43.73 -5.38 -28.49
C PHE A 238 -45.18 -5.27 -28.00
N ARG A 239 -45.73 -6.40 -27.58
CA ARG A 239 -47.06 -6.52 -26.97
C ARG A 239 -46.95 -7.42 -25.74
N VAL A 240 -47.46 -6.92 -24.61
CA VAL A 240 -47.44 -7.65 -23.33
C VAL A 240 -48.25 -8.95 -23.49
N GLY A 241 -47.66 -10.08 -23.10
CA GLY A 241 -48.29 -11.40 -23.19
C GLY A 241 -48.27 -12.04 -24.59
N ASP A 242 -47.64 -11.41 -25.59
CA ASP A 242 -47.53 -11.95 -26.96
C ASP A 242 -46.09 -12.34 -27.29
N GLN A 243 -45.78 -13.64 -27.19
CA GLN A 243 -44.46 -14.19 -27.46
C GLN A 243 -44.01 -13.96 -28.91
N VAL A 244 -44.92 -13.94 -29.89
CA VAL A 244 -44.57 -13.69 -31.30
C VAL A 244 -44.05 -12.26 -31.47
N SER A 245 -44.61 -11.30 -30.72
CA SER A 245 -44.11 -9.93 -30.71
C SER A 245 -42.70 -9.80 -30.11
N VAL A 246 -42.37 -10.64 -29.13
CA VAL A 246 -41.04 -10.71 -28.50
C VAL A 246 -40.01 -11.25 -29.48
N GLU A 247 -40.33 -12.37 -30.13
CA GLU A 247 -39.48 -13.00 -31.15
C GLU A 247 -39.22 -12.05 -32.33
N LYS A 248 -40.26 -11.35 -32.79
CA LYS A 248 -40.12 -10.34 -33.84
C LYS A 248 -39.29 -9.13 -33.39
N GLY A 249 -39.45 -8.70 -32.13
CA GLY A 249 -38.60 -7.68 -31.54
C GLY A 249 -37.12 -8.10 -31.52
N LEU A 250 -36.85 -9.36 -31.14
CA LEU A 250 -35.51 -9.94 -31.13
C LEU A 250 -34.93 -10.04 -32.54
N GLU A 251 -35.72 -10.43 -33.54
CA GLU A 251 -35.30 -10.46 -34.95
C GLU A 251 -34.87 -9.06 -35.42
N ILE A 252 -35.71 -8.04 -35.16
CA ILE A 252 -35.40 -6.63 -35.50
C ILE A 252 -34.09 -6.19 -34.83
N ALA A 253 -33.93 -6.51 -33.55
CA ALA A 253 -32.75 -6.12 -32.78
C ALA A 253 -31.49 -6.85 -33.28
N THR A 254 -31.57 -8.16 -33.52
CA THR A 254 -30.45 -8.98 -34.00
C THR A 254 -30.00 -8.52 -35.37
N LYS A 255 -30.95 -8.28 -36.29
CA LYS A 255 -30.66 -7.79 -37.63
C LYS A 255 -29.87 -6.47 -37.62
N PHE A 256 -30.18 -5.55 -36.70
CA PHE A 256 -29.42 -4.30 -36.57
C PHE A 256 -27.93 -4.54 -36.32
N PHE A 257 -27.56 -5.48 -35.45
CA PHE A 257 -26.16 -5.76 -35.14
C PHE A 257 -25.50 -6.63 -36.21
N GLU A 258 -26.23 -7.57 -36.82
CA GLU A 258 -25.72 -8.41 -37.91
C GLU A 258 -25.40 -7.61 -39.18
N ASP A 259 -26.31 -6.72 -39.59
CA ASP A 259 -26.14 -5.85 -40.76
C ASP A 259 -24.97 -4.85 -40.56
N ARG A 260 -24.45 -4.70 -39.33
CA ARG A 260 -23.39 -3.75 -38.93
C ARG A 260 -22.13 -4.43 -38.39
N LYS A 261 -21.92 -5.72 -38.66
CA LYS A 261 -20.63 -6.35 -38.40
C LYS A 261 -19.60 -5.69 -39.33
N GLY A 262 -18.76 -4.84 -38.75
CA GLY A 262 -17.82 -4.02 -39.51
C GLY A 262 -16.77 -4.84 -40.26
N SER A 263 -16.26 -4.29 -41.35
CA SER A 263 -15.03 -4.77 -41.99
C SER A 263 -13.81 -4.43 -41.12
N ASP A 264 -12.77 -5.26 -41.15
CA ASP A 264 -11.50 -4.97 -40.46
C ASP A 264 -10.79 -3.76 -41.07
N ASN A 265 -11.08 -2.57 -40.56
CA ASN A 265 -10.40 -1.34 -40.94
C ASN A 265 -9.23 -1.06 -39.99
N ALA A 266 -8.00 -1.20 -40.52
CA ALA A 266 -6.77 -0.96 -39.78
C ALA A 266 -6.61 0.50 -39.28
N ALA A 267 -7.38 1.48 -39.78
CA ALA A 267 -7.31 2.89 -39.35
C ALA A 267 -8.01 3.19 -38.02
N ARG A 268 -8.85 2.27 -37.51
CA ARG A 268 -9.65 2.45 -36.28
C ARG A 268 -8.79 2.35 -35.02
N HIS A 269 -9.19 3.03 -33.94
CA HIS A 269 -8.57 2.87 -32.61
C HIS A 269 -8.78 1.43 -32.11
N GLU A 270 -7.81 0.86 -31.42
CA GLU A 270 -7.85 -0.51 -30.90
C GLU A 270 -7.92 -0.48 -29.37
N ILE A 271 -8.96 -1.08 -28.81
CA ILE A 271 -9.15 -1.25 -27.37
C ILE A 271 -8.87 -2.71 -27.01
N ILE A 272 -7.99 -2.91 -26.03
CA ILE A 272 -7.83 -4.22 -25.39
C ILE A 272 -8.68 -4.25 -24.12
N ALA A 273 -9.70 -5.10 -24.13
CA ALA A 273 -10.58 -5.33 -22.99
C ALA A 273 -9.93 -6.37 -22.05
N ILE A 274 -9.75 -5.99 -20.79
CA ILE A 274 -9.10 -6.79 -19.76
C ILE A 274 -10.08 -6.94 -18.59
N GLY A 275 -10.49 -8.17 -18.30
CA GLY A 275 -11.35 -8.43 -17.15
C GLY A 275 -10.54 -8.33 -15.88
N ASN A 276 -11.03 -7.60 -14.88
CA ASN A 276 -10.29 -7.32 -13.66
C ASN A 276 -11.20 -7.37 -12.43
N CYS A 277 -10.63 -7.75 -11.30
CA CYS A 277 -11.27 -7.69 -9.99
C CYS A 277 -10.33 -6.90 -9.06
N HIS A 278 -10.50 -5.57 -9.02
CA HIS A 278 -9.87 -4.77 -7.98
C HIS A 278 -10.51 -5.18 -6.64
N LEU A 279 -9.71 -5.72 -5.73
CA LEU A 279 -10.18 -6.18 -4.43
C LEU A 279 -9.29 -5.58 -3.36
N ASP A 280 -9.84 -4.64 -2.59
CA ASP A 280 -9.10 -4.02 -1.50
C ASP A 280 -8.84 -5.04 -0.40
N THR A 281 -7.57 -5.15 -0.01
CA THR A 281 -7.15 -6.19 0.93
C THR A 281 -7.69 -5.93 2.33
N ALA A 282 -7.82 -4.67 2.72
CA ALA A 282 -8.65 -4.21 3.83
C ALA A 282 -8.98 -2.74 3.61
N TRP A 283 -10.26 -2.40 3.77
CA TRP A 283 -10.74 -1.03 3.60
C TRP A 283 -11.98 -0.77 4.48
N LEU A 284 -13.17 -1.07 3.95
CA LEU A 284 -14.44 -1.04 4.67
C LEU A 284 -14.83 -2.41 5.24
N TRP A 285 -13.87 -3.33 5.31
CA TRP A 285 -13.96 -4.67 5.87
C TRP A 285 -12.58 -5.12 6.38
N PRO A 286 -12.51 -6.04 7.36
CA PRO A 286 -11.24 -6.56 7.88
C PRO A 286 -10.56 -7.53 6.90
N PHE A 287 -9.26 -7.80 7.11
CA PHE A 287 -8.49 -8.74 6.28
C PHE A 287 -9.15 -10.13 6.19
N ASP A 288 -9.78 -10.56 7.28
CA ASP A 288 -10.48 -11.84 7.36
C ASP A 288 -11.70 -11.93 6.41
N GLU A 289 -12.34 -10.81 6.08
CA GLU A 289 -13.40 -10.80 5.08
C GLU A 289 -12.84 -10.92 3.66
N THR A 290 -11.70 -10.27 3.40
CA THR A 290 -11.02 -10.33 2.10
C THR A 290 -10.65 -11.75 1.72
N LYS A 291 -10.23 -12.58 2.68
CA LYS A 291 -9.96 -14.01 2.44
C LYS A 291 -11.15 -14.71 1.77
N ARG A 292 -12.38 -14.39 2.22
CA ARG A 292 -13.62 -14.91 1.64
C ARG A 292 -13.99 -14.23 0.33
N LYS A 293 -13.81 -12.91 0.23
CA LYS A 293 -14.02 -12.12 -1.00
C LYS A 293 -13.14 -12.61 -2.15
N ALA A 294 -11.87 -12.94 -1.90
CA ALA A 294 -10.95 -13.49 -2.88
C ALA A 294 -11.45 -14.85 -3.38
N GLY A 295 -11.81 -15.76 -2.46
CA GLY A 295 -12.39 -17.06 -2.80
C GLY A 295 -13.63 -16.92 -3.70
N ARG A 296 -14.62 -16.11 -3.30
CA ARG A 296 -15.89 -15.96 -4.03
C ARG A 296 -15.71 -15.28 -5.39
N SER A 297 -14.82 -14.30 -5.48
CA SER A 297 -14.51 -13.63 -6.73
C SER A 297 -13.86 -14.61 -7.70
N PHE A 298 -12.79 -15.30 -7.28
CA PHE A 298 -12.07 -16.20 -8.19
C PHE A 298 -12.92 -17.41 -8.61
N ALA A 299 -13.73 -17.99 -7.72
CA ALA A 299 -14.67 -19.05 -8.08
C ALA A 299 -15.62 -18.61 -9.20
N THR A 300 -16.23 -17.43 -9.08
CA THR A 300 -17.08 -16.85 -10.13
C THR A 300 -16.32 -16.66 -11.44
N GLN A 301 -15.11 -16.12 -11.39
CA GLN A 301 -14.34 -15.86 -12.61
C GLN A 301 -13.93 -17.15 -13.33
N LEU A 302 -13.57 -18.19 -12.60
CA LEU A 302 -13.30 -19.51 -13.20
C LEU A 302 -14.56 -20.16 -13.79
N ALA A 303 -15.72 -20.00 -13.14
CA ALA A 303 -16.99 -20.46 -13.70
C ALA A 303 -17.31 -19.75 -15.04
N LEU A 304 -17.04 -18.43 -15.13
CA LEU A 304 -17.17 -17.69 -16.39
C LEU A 304 -16.17 -18.15 -17.44
N MET A 305 -14.91 -18.44 -17.09
CA MET A 305 -13.92 -18.95 -18.04
C MET A 305 -14.32 -20.30 -18.66
N LYS A 306 -15.03 -21.15 -17.91
CA LYS A 306 -15.59 -22.41 -18.43
C LYS A 306 -16.65 -22.15 -19.52
N LYS A 307 -17.42 -21.06 -19.39
CA LYS A 307 -18.49 -20.66 -20.32
C LYS A 307 -17.99 -19.81 -21.50
N TYR A 308 -16.97 -18.98 -21.29
CA TYR A 308 -16.45 -18.02 -22.26
C TYR A 308 -14.97 -18.31 -22.58
N PRO A 309 -14.66 -19.09 -23.64
CA PRO A 309 -13.29 -19.50 -23.96
C PRO A 309 -12.30 -18.37 -24.28
N HIS A 310 -12.80 -17.19 -24.69
CA HIS A 310 -11.98 -16.01 -25.00
C HIS A 310 -11.83 -15.05 -23.82
N TYR A 311 -12.45 -15.36 -22.68
CA TYR A 311 -12.40 -14.51 -21.50
C TYR A 311 -11.01 -14.58 -20.85
N ILE A 312 -10.42 -13.39 -20.66
CA ILE A 312 -9.16 -13.18 -19.94
C ILE A 312 -9.46 -12.35 -18.69
N PHE A 313 -8.99 -12.83 -17.55
CA PHE A 313 -9.14 -12.22 -16.24
C PHE A 313 -7.77 -11.94 -15.63
N THR A 314 -7.65 -10.81 -14.95
CA THR A 314 -6.46 -10.41 -14.20
C THR A 314 -6.75 -10.20 -12.72
N ALA A 315 -5.78 -10.58 -11.89
CA ALA A 315 -5.75 -10.29 -10.46
C ALA A 315 -4.29 -10.06 -10.01
N SER A 316 -4.06 -9.12 -9.10
CA SER A 316 -2.74 -8.50 -8.86
C SER A 316 -2.00 -9.00 -7.62
N GLN A 317 -2.69 -9.18 -6.50
CA GLN A 317 -2.06 -9.22 -5.17
C GLN A 317 -1.64 -10.64 -4.76
N ALA A 318 -0.35 -10.94 -4.69
CA ALA A 318 0.13 -12.29 -4.32
C ALA A 318 -0.37 -12.76 -2.94
N GLN A 319 -0.56 -11.84 -1.98
CA GLN A 319 -1.12 -12.16 -0.67
C GLN A 319 -2.52 -12.79 -0.75
N GLN A 320 -3.38 -12.31 -1.66
CA GLN A 320 -4.73 -12.86 -1.86
C GLN A 320 -4.66 -14.26 -2.44
N PHE A 321 -3.71 -14.50 -3.36
CA PHE A 321 -3.48 -15.82 -3.93
C PHE A 321 -2.93 -16.79 -2.89
N GLU A 322 -2.03 -16.34 -2.00
CA GLU A 322 -1.54 -17.17 -0.89
C GLU A 322 -2.67 -17.55 0.06
N TRP A 323 -3.58 -16.62 0.41
CA TRP A 323 -4.77 -16.96 1.19
C TRP A 323 -5.68 -17.96 0.48
N VAL A 324 -5.87 -17.82 -0.83
CA VAL A 324 -6.66 -18.78 -1.60
C VAL A 324 -5.98 -20.15 -1.68
N GLN A 325 -4.66 -20.19 -1.83
CA GLN A 325 -3.88 -21.43 -1.77
C GLN A 325 -4.04 -22.15 -0.41
N GLN A 326 -4.07 -21.39 0.68
CA GLN A 326 -4.18 -21.93 2.04
C GLN A 326 -5.60 -22.37 2.39
N LEU A 327 -6.61 -21.59 1.99
CA LEU A 327 -8.01 -21.77 2.43
C LEU A 327 -8.89 -22.50 1.42
N TYR A 328 -8.56 -22.44 0.13
CA TYR A 328 -9.33 -23.02 -0.97
C TYR A 328 -8.40 -23.76 -1.97
N PRO A 329 -7.70 -24.83 -1.56
CA PRO A 329 -6.65 -25.47 -2.38
C PRO A 329 -7.16 -26.06 -3.70
N THR A 330 -8.41 -26.53 -3.74
CA THR A 330 -9.06 -27.01 -4.98
C THR A 330 -9.26 -25.87 -5.98
N LEU A 331 -9.76 -24.72 -5.49
CA LEU A 331 -9.92 -23.50 -6.28
C LEU A 331 -8.58 -23.01 -6.82
N PHE A 332 -7.55 -22.98 -5.97
CA PHE A 332 -6.21 -22.58 -6.38
C PHE A 332 -5.63 -23.47 -7.49
N SER A 333 -5.87 -24.79 -7.40
CA SER A 333 -5.45 -25.73 -8.45
C SER A 333 -6.15 -25.46 -9.79
N GLU A 334 -7.44 -25.07 -9.76
CA GLU A 334 -8.15 -24.63 -10.96
C GLU A 334 -7.60 -23.30 -11.50
N MET A 335 -7.28 -22.34 -10.62
CA MET A 335 -6.62 -21.08 -11.02
C MET A 335 -5.32 -21.36 -11.79
N GLN A 336 -4.49 -22.28 -11.29
CA GLN A 336 -3.26 -22.69 -11.98
C GLN A 336 -3.54 -23.34 -13.34
N ALA A 337 -4.60 -24.15 -13.43
CA ALA A 337 -5.00 -24.78 -14.69
C ALA A 337 -5.46 -23.75 -15.74
N PHE A 338 -6.22 -22.74 -15.34
CA PHE A 338 -6.60 -21.62 -16.22
C PHE A 338 -5.45 -20.65 -16.49
N GLY A 339 -4.48 -20.55 -15.58
CA GLY A 339 -3.22 -19.83 -15.80
C GLY A 339 -2.42 -20.46 -16.93
N LYS A 340 -2.27 -21.79 -16.94
CA LYS A 340 -1.63 -22.52 -18.06
C LYS A 340 -2.35 -22.37 -19.39
N LYS A 341 -3.65 -22.08 -19.38
CA LYS A 341 -4.45 -21.78 -20.58
C LYS A 341 -4.35 -20.32 -21.05
N GLY A 342 -3.72 -19.44 -20.26
CA GLY A 342 -3.64 -18.01 -20.54
C GLY A 342 -4.93 -17.23 -20.28
N GLN A 343 -5.92 -17.82 -19.58
CA GLN A 343 -7.19 -17.15 -19.26
C GLN A 343 -7.16 -16.46 -17.88
N PHE A 344 -6.48 -17.06 -16.90
CA PHE A 344 -6.25 -16.46 -15.59
C PHE A 344 -4.84 -15.89 -15.55
N VAL A 345 -4.70 -14.56 -15.59
CA VAL A 345 -3.41 -13.89 -15.74
C VAL A 345 -3.08 -13.12 -14.46
N PRO A 346 -2.15 -13.62 -13.61
CA PRO A 346 -1.60 -12.82 -12.54
C PRO A 346 -0.94 -11.55 -13.10
N VAL A 347 -1.07 -10.43 -12.39
CA VAL A 347 -0.47 -9.13 -12.78
C VAL A 347 0.20 -8.47 -11.57
N GLY A 348 0.84 -7.32 -11.76
CA GLY A 348 1.40 -6.51 -10.67
C GLY A 348 2.79 -6.92 -10.24
N GLY A 349 2.99 -8.21 -9.94
CA GLY A 349 4.29 -8.72 -9.47
C GLY A 349 4.67 -8.30 -8.05
N THR A 350 3.70 -7.86 -7.25
CA THR A 350 3.91 -7.40 -5.87
C THR A 350 3.15 -8.25 -4.85
N TRP A 351 3.54 -8.12 -3.57
CA TRP A 351 2.86 -8.82 -2.48
C TRP A 351 1.43 -8.33 -2.28
N VAL A 352 1.27 -7.00 -2.20
CA VAL A 352 -0.02 -6.30 -2.22
C VAL A 352 0.02 -5.11 -3.19
N GLU A 353 -1.12 -4.48 -3.43
CA GLU A 353 -1.17 -3.16 -4.06
C GLU A 353 -0.89 -2.11 -2.99
N MET A 354 0.38 -1.74 -2.85
CA MET A 354 0.88 -0.93 -1.74
C MET A 354 0.71 0.57 -1.96
N ASP A 355 0.70 1.34 -0.86
CA ASP A 355 1.12 2.74 -0.93
C ASP A 355 2.59 2.81 -1.37
N THR A 356 2.97 3.86 -2.09
CA THR A 356 4.33 3.99 -2.62
C THR A 356 5.07 5.24 -2.15
N ASN A 357 4.46 6.02 -1.26
CA ASN A 357 5.05 7.24 -0.71
C ASN A 357 5.69 7.00 0.65
N MET A 358 5.05 6.23 1.53
CA MET A 358 5.47 6.04 2.93
C MET A 358 6.37 4.84 3.19
N PRO A 359 6.27 3.69 2.49
CA PRO A 359 7.22 2.58 2.68
C PRO A 359 8.65 2.97 2.32
N THR A 360 9.63 2.39 2.99
CA THR A 360 11.06 2.52 2.62
C THR A 360 11.34 1.92 1.24
N GLY A 361 12.47 2.30 0.63
CA GLY A 361 12.94 1.67 -0.61
C GLY A 361 13.12 0.16 -0.49
N GLU A 362 13.61 -0.32 0.66
CA GLU A 362 13.76 -1.76 0.90
C GLU A 362 12.40 -2.45 1.00
N ALA A 363 11.42 -1.85 1.67
CA ALA A 363 10.07 -2.41 1.70
C ALA A 363 9.45 -2.50 0.29
N LEU A 364 9.64 -1.49 -0.57
CA LEU A 364 9.24 -1.58 -1.98
C LEU A 364 9.97 -2.71 -2.72
N CYS A 365 11.26 -2.91 -2.47
CA CYS A 365 11.98 -4.07 -3.01
C CYS A 365 11.38 -5.40 -2.53
N ARG A 366 10.98 -5.48 -1.24
CA ARG A 366 10.34 -6.68 -0.67
C ARG A 366 8.95 -6.94 -1.25
N GLN A 367 8.16 -5.91 -1.55
CA GLN A 367 6.89 -6.05 -2.27
C GLN A 367 7.11 -6.84 -3.58
N PHE A 368 8.08 -6.42 -4.40
CA PHE A 368 8.42 -7.13 -5.64
C PHE A 368 9.06 -8.49 -5.40
N LEU A 369 9.98 -8.62 -4.43
CA LEU A 369 10.68 -9.87 -4.13
C LEU A 369 9.70 -10.99 -3.80
N TYR A 370 8.79 -10.77 -2.85
CA TYR A 370 7.82 -11.79 -2.45
C TYR A 370 6.74 -11.98 -3.53
N GLY A 371 6.28 -10.92 -4.19
CA GLY A 371 5.30 -11.01 -5.27
C GLY A 371 5.81 -11.82 -6.47
N GLN A 372 6.95 -11.41 -7.06
CA GLN A 372 7.52 -12.09 -8.23
C GLN A 372 7.87 -13.55 -7.93
N ARG A 373 8.50 -13.83 -6.78
CA ARG A 373 8.84 -15.21 -6.40
C ARG A 373 7.59 -16.06 -6.17
N PHE A 374 6.52 -15.49 -5.61
CA PHE A 374 5.25 -16.22 -5.46
C PHE A 374 4.66 -16.60 -6.81
N PHE A 375 4.58 -15.67 -7.76
CA PHE A 375 4.03 -15.94 -9.09
C PHE A 375 4.91 -16.87 -9.91
N GLU A 376 6.23 -16.70 -9.88
CA GLU A 376 7.17 -17.62 -10.53
C GLU A 376 7.01 -19.04 -10.00
N LYS A 377 6.94 -19.21 -8.67
CA LYS A 377 6.77 -20.52 -8.03
C LYS A 377 5.44 -21.19 -8.39
N ASN A 378 4.34 -20.45 -8.43
CA ASN A 378 3.00 -21.03 -8.52
C ASN A 378 2.39 -21.01 -9.92
N PHE A 379 2.82 -20.10 -10.80
CA PHE A 379 2.30 -19.93 -12.16
C PHE A 379 3.37 -20.09 -13.25
N GLY A 380 4.65 -20.15 -12.86
CA GLY A 380 5.76 -20.47 -13.75
C GLY A 380 6.38 -19.26 -14.48
N GLU A 381 5.85 -18.06 -14.26
CA GLU A 381 6.31 -16.83 -14.92
C GLU A 381 6.35 -15.65 -13.95
N ARG A 382 7.24 -14.70 -14.24
CA ARG A 382 7.30 -13.40 -13.56
C ARG A 382 6.50 -12.35 -14.32
N ASN A 383 5.94 -11.42 -13.60
CA ASN A 383 5.14 -10.34 -14.16
C ASN A 383 6.03 -9.28 -14.81
N LYS A 384 5.59 -8.74 -15.94
CA LYS A 384 6.28 -7.64 -16.67
C LYS A 384 5.57 -6.29 -16.55
N VAL A 385 4.35 -6.30 -16.02
CA VAL A 385 3.49 -5.11 -15.86
C VAL A 385 3.24 -4.87 -14.38
N PHE A 386 3.73 -3.75 -13.87
CA PHE A 386 3.37 -3.25 -12.54
C PHE A 386 1.96 -2.66 -12.61
N TRP A 387 1.07 -3.17 -11.77
CA TRP A 387 -0.36 -2.93 -11.81
C TRP A 387 -0.78 -2.31 -10.49
N LEU A 388 -1.06 -1.01 -10.51
CA LEU A 388 -1.33 -0.24 -9.30
C LEU A 388 -2.45 0.79 -9.55
N PRO A 389 -3.69 0.33 -9.83
CA PRO A 389 -4.79 1.19 -10.26
C PRO A 389 -5.18 2.25 -9.24
N ASP A 390 -5.14 1.93 -7.93
CA ASP A 390 -5.78 2.75 -6.89
C ASP A 390 -4.85 3.42 -5.86
N THR A 391 -3.53 3.33 -6.02
CA THR A 391 -2.58 3.96 -5.08
C THR A 391 -2.58 5.49 -5.12
N PHE A 392 -2.43 6.13 -3.95
CA PHE A 392 -2.54 7.58 -3.76
C PHE A 392 -1.22 8.35 -4.05
N GLY A 393 -0.75 8.26 -5.30
CA GLY A 393 0.48 8.92 -5.77
C GLY A 393 1.69 7.99 -5.83
N TYR A 394 2.66 8.33 -6.68
CA TYR A 394 3.76 7.42 -7.04
C TYR A 394 5.13 8.05 -6.90
N SER A 395 5.98 7.40 -6.09
CA SER A 395 7.34 7.87 -5.81
C SER A 395 8.26 7.81 -7.03
N ALA A 396 9.20 8.76 -7.06
CA ALA A 396 10.07 8.99 -8.21
C ALA A 396 11.05 7.84 -8.51
N GLN A 397 11.28 6.92 -7.57
CA GLN A 397 12.26 5.84 -7.75
C GLN A 397 11.66 4.53 -8.29
N LEU A 398 10.33 4.43 -8.32
CA LEU A 398 9.63 3.22 -8.76
C LEU A 398 10.06 2.71 -10.14
N PRO A 399 10.34 3.56 -11.17
CA PRO A 399 10.83 3.05 -12.45
C PRO A 399 12.08 2.19 -12.33
N GLN A 400 13.06 2.59 -11.53
CA GLN A 400 14.26 1.80 -11.32
C GLN A 400 13.96 0.51 -10.55
N ILE A 401 13.23 0.60 -9.44
CA ILE A 401 12.90 -0.56 -8.59
C ILE A 401 12.12 -1.60 -9.41
N ALA A 402 11.15 -1.17 -10.21
CA ALA A 402 10.39 -2.04 -11.11
C ALA A 402 11.29 -2.71 -12.16
N ARG A 403 12.20 -1.96 -12.79
CA ARG A 403 13.16 -2.52 -13.76
C ARG A 403 14.06 -3.58 -13.15
N GLU A 404 14.56 -3.35 -11.94
CA GLU A 404 15.35 -4.31 -11.18
C GLU A 404 14.52 -5.55 -10.78
N ALA A 405 13.18 -5.46 -10.74
CA ALA A 405 12.27 -6.59 -10.58
C ALA A 405 11.85 -7.26 -11.89
N GLY A 406 12.46 -6.91 -13.03
CA GLY A 406 12.12 -7.46 -14.34
C GLY A 406 10.81 -6.92 -14.94
N ILE A 407 10.30 -5.81 -14.41
CA ILE A 407 9.09 -5.14 -14.90
C ILE A 407 9.49 -4.01 -15.84
N SER A 408 8.88 -3.97 -17.02
CA SER A 408 9.14 -2.96 -18.06
C SER A 408 8.02 -1.95 -18.25
N SER A 409 6.85 -2.21 -17.67
CA SER A 409 5.62 -1.47 -17.94
C SER A 409 4.82 -1.19 -16.66
N PHE A 410 4.04 -0.11 -16.68
CA PHE A 410 3.24 0.33 -15.54
C PHE A 410 1.83 0.73 -15.96
N LEU A 411 0.83 0.30 -15.19
CA LEU A 411 -0.55 0.71 -15.38
C LEU A 411 -1.12 1.28 -14.09
N THR A 412 -1.79 2.42 -14.22
CA THR A 412 -2.53 3.04 -13.11
C THR A 412 -3.69 3.89 -13.59
N THR A 413 -4.62 4.22 -12.70
CA THR A 413 -5.75 5.12 -12.98
C THR A 413 -5.86 6.30 -12.04
N LYS A 414 -5.29 6.25 -10.82
CA LYS A 414 -5.61 7.23 -9.77
C LYS A 414 -5.31 8.68 -10.16
N LEU A 415 -4.27 8.93 -10.98
CA LEU A 415 -3.94 10.28 -11.48
C LEU A 415 -5.08 10.96 -12.28
N SER A 416 -6.06 10.20 -12.79
CA SER A 416 -7.26 10.77 -13.42
C SER A 416 -8.14 11.56 -12.44
N TRP A 417 -8.02 11.28 -11.15
CA TRP A 417 -8.73 11.93 -10.04
C TRP A 417 -8.06 13.21 -9.56
N ASN A 418 -6.94 13.64 -10.19
CA ASN A 418 -6.35 14.94 -9.88
C ASN A 418 -7.42 16.05 -9.91
N ARG A 419 -7.50 16.79 -8.80
CA ARG A 419 -8.52 17.84 -8.60
C ARG A 419 -8.18 19.15 -9.28
N ILE A 420 -6.88 19.45 -9.44
CA ILE A 420 -6.41 20.74 -9.95
C ILE A 420 -5.98 20.60 -11.42
N ASN A 421 -5.03 19.70 -11.71
CA ASN A 421 -4.47 19.49 -13.04
C ASN A 421 -4.82 18.11 -13.57
N LYS A 422 -5.56 18.06 -14.68
CA LYS A 422 -5.71 16.82 -15.43
C LYS A 422 -4.35 16.39 -15.97
N PHE A 423 -3.92 15.18 -15.62
CA PHE A 423 -2.62 14.66 -16.04
C PHE A 423 -2.52 14.64 -17.58
N PRO A 424 -1.46 15.19 -18.20
CA PRO A 424 -1.45 15.53 -19.61
C PRO A 424 -1.40 14.31 -20.55
N HIS A 425 -1.03 13.13 -20.06
CA HIS A 425 -0.78 11.94 -20.88
C HIS A 425 -1.64 10.75 -20.49
N SER A 426 -1.98 9.92 -21.46
CA SER A 426 -2.52 8.57 -21.30
C SER A 426 -1.45 7.50 -21.52
N THR A 427 -0.44 7.73 -22.37
CA THR A 427 0.65 6.78 -22.64
C THR A 427 1.97 7.52 -22.77
N PHE A 428 2.94 7.20 -21.90
CA PHE A 428 4.20 7.94 -21.79
C PHE A 428 5.31 7.04 -21.25
N LYS A 429 6.56 7.49 -21.33
CA LYS A 429 7.71 6.89 -20.64
C LYS A 429 7.84 7.54 -19.26
N TRP A 430 7.76 6.75 -18.20
CA TRP A 430 8.01 7.23 -16.85
C TRP A 430 9.46 6.96 -16.46
N THR A 431 10.19 8.03 -16.16
CA THR A 431 11.62 8.03 -15.87
C THR A 431 11.87 8.30 -14.39
N GLY A 432 12.64 7.41 -13.76
CA GLY A 432 13.02 7.54 -12.35
C GLY A 432 14.13 8.55 -12.10
N LEU A 433 14.55 8.70 -10.84
CA LEU A 433 15.61 9.67 -10.47
C LEU A 433 16.94 9.35 -11.16
N ASP A 434 17.25 8.06 -11.33
CA ASP A 434 18.48 7.57 -11.95
C ASP A 434 18.47 7.60 -13.49
N GLY A 435 17.32 7.87 -14.11
CA GLY A 435 17.12 7.80 -15.55
C GLY A 435 16.58 6.47 -16.07
N SER A 436 16.30 5.48 -15.21
CA SER A 436 15.62 4.25 -15.62
C SER A 436 14.19 4.54 -16.08
N THR A 437 13.76 3.92 -17.18
CA THR A 437 12.46 4.20 -17.80
C THR A 437 11.57 2.96 -17.91
N ILE A 438 10.28 3.13 -17.66
CA ILE A 438 9.23 2.14 -17.95
C ILE A 438 8.10 2.76 -18.79
N ILE A 439 7.42 1.95 -19.62
CA ILE A 439 6.28 2.42 -20.40
C ILE A 439 5.05 2.43 -19.51
N SER A 440 4.40 3.58 -19.38
CA SER A 440 3.26 3.79 -18.49
C SER A 440 1.99 4.07 -19.28
N HIS A 441 0.86 3.53 -18.81
CA HIS A 441 -0.45 3.77 -19.38
C HIS A 441 -1.51 4.09 -18.32
N LEU A 442 -2.26 5.17 -18.55
CA LEU A 442 -3.50 5.51 -17.85
C LEU A 442 -4.68 5.22 -18.78
N PRO A 443 -5.52 4.23 -18.47
CA PRO A 443 -6.76 3.96 -19.20
C PRO A 443 -7.57 5.26 -19.40
N PRO A 444 -7.83 5.70 -20.65
CA PRO A 444 -8.46 7.00 -20.87
C PRO A 444 -9.93 7.11 -20.45
N SER A 445 -10.59 5.97 -20.19
CA SER A 445 -11.92 5.95 -19.58
C SER A 445 -11.94 6.44 -18.12
N ASP A 446 -10.76 6.60 -17.50
CA ASP A 446 -10.61 6.97 -16.09
C ASP A 446 -11.35 6.00 -15.14
N ASN A 447 -11.55 4.74 -15.57
CA ASN A 447 -12.39 3.75 -14.89
C ASN A 447 -11.74 2.35 -14.89
N ILE A 448 -11.57 1.77 -13.69
CA ILE A 448 -11.07 0.40 -13.45
C ILE A 448 -12.18 -0.62 -13.21
N MET A 449 -13.42 -0.13 -13.09
CA MET A 449 -14.64 -0.90 -12.90
C MET A 449 -15.60 -0.69 -14.07
N SER A 450 -15.06 -0.64 -15.31
CA SER A 450 -15.91 -0.49 -16.49
C SER A 450 -16.94 -1.61 -16.54
N GLN A 451 -18.15 -1.24 -16.91
CA GLN A 451 -19.24 -2.20 -17.14
C GLN A 451 -19.26 -2.66 -18.61
N GLY A 452 -18.23 -2.32 -19.39
CA GLY A 452 -18.13 -2.54 -20.84
C GLY A 452 -19.15 -1.73 -21.65
N ARG A 453 -19.64 -0.61 -21.12
CA ARG A 453 -20.71 0.20 -21.76
C ARG A 453 -20.20 0.89 -23.03
N ILE A 454 -21.13 1.28 -23.92
CA ILE A 454 -20.78 2.07 -25.11
C ILE A 454 -20.02 3.36 -24.73
N ALA A 455 -20.42 4.02 -23.64
CA ALA A 455 -19.74 5.21 -23.14
C ALA A 455 -18.28 4.94 -22.79
N ASP A 456 -17.97 3.83 -22.12
CA ASP A 456 -16.60 3.46 -21.73
C ASP A 456 -15.68 3.33 -22.96
N VAL A 457 -16.21 2.73 -24.04
CA VAL A 457 -15.52 2.55 -25.32
C VAL A 457 -15.29 3.89 -26.03
N VAL A 458 -16.33 4.73 -26.09
CA VAL A 458 -16.25 6.05 -26.71
C VAL A 458 -15.28 6.96 -25.96
N ASP A 459 -15.34 6.96 -24.62
CA ASP A 459 -14.45 7.73 -23.75
C ASP A 459 -12.99 7.28 -23.88
N SER A 460 -12.74 5.97 -23.97
CA SER A 460 -11.40 5.42 -24.18
C SER A 460 -10.73 5.94 -25.45
N VAL A 461 -11.51 6.28 -26.48
CA VAL A 461 -10.99 6.92 -27.70
C VAL A 461 -10.94 8.43 -27.54
N ASN A 462 -12.02 9.05 -27.08
CA ASN A 462 -12.16 10.50 -27.07
C ASN A 462 -11.19 11.16 -26.09
N ARG A 463 -10.95 10.54 -24.93
CA ARG A 463 -10.11 11.06 -23.85
C ARG A 463 -8.68 10.57 -23.89
N ASN A 464 -8.29 9.72 -24.85
CA ASN A 464 -6.88 9.40 -25.07
C ASN A 464 -6.12 10.70 -25.37
N ARG A 465 -5.17 11.08 -24.51
CA ARG A 465 -4.45 12.36 -24.62
C ARG A 465 -3.26 12.29 -25.59
N ASP A 466 -2.85 11.09 -25.97
CA ASP A 466 -1.66 10.81 -26.78
C ASP A 466 -2.00 10.21 -28.15
N LYS A 467 -3.13 10.63 -28.76
CA LYS A 467 -3.63 10.13 -30.06
C LYS A 467 -2.61 10.24 -31.19
N VAL A 468 -1.69 11.21 -31.11
CA VAL A 468 -0.62 11.43 -32.09
C VAL A 468 0.39 10.28 -32.05
N TYR A 469 0.65 9.70 -30.86
CA TYR A 469 1.66 8.66 -30.66
C TYR A 469 1.07 7.25 -30.69
N THR A 470 -0.18 7.09 -30.24
CA THR A 470 -0.86 5.79 -30.21
C THR A 470 -2.37 5.90 -30.41
N LYS A 471 -2.89 4.95 -31.18
CA LYS A 471 -4.33 4.67 -31.36
C LYS A 471 -4.77 3.43 -30.58
N LYS A 472 -4.08 3.11 -29.49
CA LYS A 472 -4.35 1.95 -28.64
C LYS A 472 -4.65 2.40 -27.22
N SER A 473 -5.60 1.74 -26.58
CA SER A 473 -5.87 1.90 -25.15
C SER A 473 -6.38 0.59 -24.56
N VAL A 474 -6.57 0.57 -23.25
CA VAL A 474 -7.24 -0.53 -22.56
C VAL A 474 -8.59 -0.10 -22.01
N VAL A 475 -9.49 -1.07 -21.87
CA VAL A 475 -10.68 -0.96 -21.02
C VAL A 475 -10.55 -2.04 -19.96
N ILE A 476 -10.50 -1.62 -18.70
CA ILE A 476 -10.45 -2.52 -17.55
C ILE A 476 -11.88 -2.66 -17.04
N PHE A 477 -12.46 -3.85 -17.19
CA PHE A 477 -13.87 -4.09 -16.89
C PHE A 477 -14.06 -5.12 -15.79
N GLY A 478 -15.13 -4.97 -15.02
CA GLY A 478 -15.48 -5.82 -13.89
C GLY A 478 -15.89 -5.04 -12.66
N ASN A 479 -16.56 -5.71 -11.72
CA ASN A 479 -16.85 -5.13 -10.42
C ASN A 479 -15.58 -5.15 -9.55
N GLY A 480 -15.30 -4.04 -8.87
CA GLY A 480 -14.09 -3.82 -8.08
C GLY A 480 -14.38 -3.24 -6.69
N ASP A 481 -13.36 -2.63 -6.09
CA ASP A 481 -13.22 -2.17 -4.69
C ASP A 481 -13.46 -3.30 -3.67
N GLY A 482 -14.67 -3.87 -3.64
CA GLY A 482 -15.06 -5.02 -2.80
C GLY A 482 -14.95 -6.39 -3.46
N GLY A 483 -14.42 -6.46 -4.68
CA GLY A 483 -14.29 -7.67 -5.50
C GLY A 483 -15.50 -7.98 -6.39
N GLY A 484 -15.65 -9.25 -6.76
CA GLY A 484 -16.70 -9.76 -7.66
C GLY A 484 -16.20 -10.00 -9.08
N GLY A 485 -15.49 -9.04 -9.68
CA GLY A 485 -14.95 -9.12 -11.04
C GLY A 485 -16.04 -9.01 -12.13
N PRO A 486 -15.71 -9.35 -13.39
CA PRO A 486 -16.67 -9.34 -14.48
C PRO A 486 -17.88 -10.25 -14.30
N LEU A 487 -19.01 -9.84 -14.87
CA LEU A 487 -20.24 -10.63 -14.98
C LEU A 487 -20.52 -11.03 -16.43
N ALA A 488 -21.29 -12.09 -16.63
CA ALA A 488 -21.70 -12.56 -17.96
C ALA A 488 -22.28 -11.45 -18.87
N PRO A 489 -23.16 -10.54 -18.39
CA PRO A 489 -23.66 -9.44 -19.22
C PRO A 489 -22.58 -8.49 -19.75
N MET A 490 -21.47 -8.32 -19.03
CA MET A 490 -20.35 -7.47 -19.49
C MET A 490 -19.60 -8.13 -20.65
N LEU A 491 -19.38 -9.45 -20.56
CA LEU A 491 -18.74 -10.25 -21.61
C LEU A 491 -19.60 -10.27 -22.88
N ASP A 492 -20.89 -10.54 -22.71
CA ASP A 492 -21.89 -10.52 -23.78
C ASP A 492 -21.94 -9.16 -24.49
N ARG A 493 -21.92 -8.08 -23.70
CA ARG A 493 -21.91 -6.70 -24.19
C ARG A 493 -20.68 -6.42 -25.03
N LEU A 494 -19.49 -6.66 -24.50
CA LEU A 494 -18.22 -6.42 -25.20
C LEU A 494 -18.11 -7.27 -26.47
N LYS A 495 -18.58 -8.52 -26.43
CA LYS A 495 -18.63 -9.38 -27.62
C LYS A 495 -19.54 -8.82 -28.70
N LEU A 496 -20.68 -8.26 -28.32
CA LEU A 496 -21.63 -7.69 -29.28
C LEU A 496 -21.07 -6.47 -30.01
N ILE A 497 -20.24 -5.67 -29.33
CA ILE A 497 -19.69 -4.42 -29.88
C ILE A 497 -18.27 -4.54 -30.42
N GLU A 498 -17.69 -5.73 -30.34
CA GLU A 498 -16.30 -6.06 -30.69
C GLU A 498 -15.82 -5.37 -31.99
N ASN A 499 -16.64 -5.45 -33.04
CA ASN A 499 -16.39 -4.81 -34.32
C ASN A 499 -17.65 -4.17 -34.91
N LEU A 500 -18.44 -3.48 -34.08
CA LEU A 500 -19.65 -2.81 -34.56
C LEU A 500 -19.31 -1.61 -35.45
N GLU A 501 -19.87 -1.54 -36.65
CA GLU A 501 -19.71 -0.43 -37.58
C GLU A 501 -20.28 0.87 -37.00
N GLY A 502 -19.55 1.98 -37.15
CA GLY A 502 -19.94 3.30 -36.66
C GLY A 502 -19.45 3.62 -35.23
N LEU A 503 -18.97 2.63 -34.47
CA LEU A 503 -18.25 2.90 -33.22
C LEU A 503 -16.79 3.34 -33.51
N PRO A 504 -16.17 4.15 -32.64
CA PRO A 504 -14.85 4.73 -32.90
C PRO A 504 -13.67 3.75 -32.66
N ALA A 505 -13.91 2.60 -32.02
CA ALA A 505 -12.86 1.63 -31.66
C ALA A 505 -13.24 0.18 -31.94
N LYS A 506 -12.29 -0.61 -32.43
CA LYS A 506 -12.37 -2.08 -32.44
C LYS A 506 -11.94 -2.57 -31.05
N ILE A 507 -12.65 -3.54 -30.51
CA ILE A 507 -12.36 -4.11 -29.20
C ILE A 507 -11.84 -5.54 -29.40
N THR A 508 -10.84 -5.92 -28.64
CA THR A 508 -10.32 -7.30 -28.60
C THR A 508 -10.03 -7.67 -27.16
N TYR A 509 -10.15 -8.94 -26.80
CA TYR A 509 -9.63 -9.44 -25.53
C TYR A 509 -8.12 -9.66 -25.64
N GLY A 510 -7.40 -9.38 -24.56
CA GLY A 510 -5.95 -9.60 -24.49
C GLY A 510 -5.44 -9.47 -23.07
N THR A 511 -4.17 -9.80 -22.88
CA THR A 511 -3.47 -9.61 -21.61
C THR A 511 -2.86 -8.21 -21.52
N PRO A 512 -2.52 -7.72 -20.30
CA PRO A 512 -1.72 -6.51 -20.16
C PRO A 512 -0.38 -6.58 -20.90
N ASN A 513 0.26 -7.75 -20.93
CA ASN A 513 1.51 -7.95 -21.69
C ASN A 513 1.28 -7.73 -23.19
N ASP A 514 0.21 -8.30 -23.77
CA ASP A 514 -0.13 -8.10 -25.19
C ASP A 514 -0.30 -6.62 -25.53
N PHE A 515 -0.92 -5.86 -24.62
CA PHE A 515 -1.12 -4.42 -24.80
C PHE A 515 0.20 -3.66 -24.82
N PHE A 516 1.05 -3.84 -23.81
CA PHE A 516 2.32 -3.11 -23.73
C PHE A 516 3.31 -3.51 -24.82
N GLU A 517 3.37 -4.79 -25.20
CA GLU A 517 4.19 -5.22 -26.35
C GLU A 517 3.72 -4.58 -27.67
N LYS A 518 2.40 -4.46 -27.86
CA LYS A 518 1.84 -3.74 -29.02
C LYS A 518 2.17 -2.25 -28.97
N LEU A 519 2.08 -1.61 -27.80
CA LEU A 519 2.47 -0.21 -27.63
C LEU A 519 3.95 -0.01 -27.99
N GLU A 520 4.85 -0.80 -27.41
CA GLU A 520 6.29 -0.68 -27.64
C GLU A 520 6.66 -0.83 -29.13
N LYS A 521 6.00 -1.77 -29.83
CA LYS A 521 6.24 -2.02 -31.27
C LYS A 521 5.69 -0.93 -32.19
N THR A 522 4.66 -0.19 -31.78
CA THR A 522 3.87 0.65 -32.70
C THR A 522 3.84 2.13 -32.36
N SER A 523 4.11 2.50 -31.11
CA SER A 523 4.19 3.89 -30.67
C SER A 523 5.54 4.48 -31.06
N LYS A 524 5.54 5.69 -31.61
CA LYS A 524 6.75 6.47 -31.93
C LYS A 524 6.83 7.68 -31.04
N ASP A 525 8.05 8.10 -30.69
CA ASP A 525 8.34 9.39 -30.03
C ASP A 525 7.49 9.67 -28.78
N MET A 526 7.22 8.63 -27.96
CA MET A 526 6.46 8.76 -26.72
C MET A 526 7.10 9.80 -25.79
N VAL A 527 6.26 10.69 -25.27
CA VAL A 527 6.62 11.70 -24.28
C VAL A 527 7.19 11.08 -23.01
N GLU A 528 8.06 11.81 -22.35
CA GLU A 528 8.73 11.37 -21.12
C GLU A 528 8.26 12.21 -19.93
N TRP A 529 7.96 11.55 -18.81
CA TRP A 529 7.71 12.17 -17.51
C TRP A 529 8.79 11.72 -16.54
N LYS A 530 9.61 12.65 -16.06
CA LYS A 530 10.70 12.37 -15.11
C LYS A 530 10.30 12.73 -13.68
N GLY A 531 10.57 11.84 -12.74
CA GLY A 531 10.38 12.06 -11.31
C GLY A 531 9.05 11.51 -10.79
N GLU A 532 8.52 12.14 -9.74
CA GLU A 532 7.28 11.68 -9.09
C GLU A 532 6.06 11.87 -9.99
N LEU A 533 5.09 10.96 -9.87
CA LEU A 533 3.74 11.15 -10.37
C LEU A 533 2.88 11.62 -9.21
N TYR A 534 2.94 12.93 -8.94
CA TYR A 534 2.25 13.54 -7.81
C TYR A 534 0.73 13.47 -7.98
N PHE A 535 0.06 12.88 -6.99
CA PHE A 535 -1.39 12.74 -6.98
C PHE A 535 -2.04 13.90 -6.23
N GLU A 536 -2.92 14.63 -6.92
CA GLU A 536 -3.42 15.92 -6.45
C GLU A 536 -4.72 15.81 -5.63
N ALA A 537 -4.91 14.68 -4.95
CA ALA A 537 -5.97 14.43 -3.97
C ALA A 537 -5.43 13.52 -2.85
N HIS A 538 -6.25 13.24 -1.84
CA HIS A 538 -5.93 12.32 -0.74
C HIS A 538 -4.66 12.68 0.06
N ARG A 539 -4.32 13.97 0.19
CA ARG A 539 -3.10 14.42 0.89
C ARG A 539 -3.14 14.27 2.41
N GLY A 540 -4.33 14.15 3.01
CA GLY A 540 -4.51 13.88 4.43
C GLY A 540 -3.99 12.51 4.85
N THR A 541 -3.86 11.59 3.90
CA THR A 541 -3.35 10.24 4.13
C THR A 541 -1.89 10.18 4.63
N TYR A 542 -1.11 11.26 4.46
CA TYR A 542 0.23 11.35 5.03
C TYR A 542 0.23 11.53 6.55
N THR A 543 -0.90 11.95 7.14
CA THR A 543 -1.02 12.30 8.56
C THR A 543 -2.03 11.45 9.33
N THR A 544 -3.19 11.12 8.73
CA THR A 544 -4.24 10.31 9.37
C THR A 544 -3.73 8.95 9.87
N ALA A 545 -4.22 8.44 11.00
CA ALA A 545 -3.81 7.17 11.60
C ALA A 545 -2.30 7.14 11.94
N GLY A 546 -1.85 8.12 12.73
CA GLY A 546 -0.42 8.31 13.05
C GLY A 546 0.25 7.07 13.66
N PHE A 547 -0.51 6.25 14.40
CA PHE A 547 0.01 5.01 14.97
C PHE A 547 0.37 3.95 13.90
N VAL A 548 -0.34 3.92 12.76
CA VAL A 548 -0.06 2.99 11.65
C VAL A 548 1.26 3.37 10.99
N LYS A 549 1.48 4.67 10.73
CA LYS A 549 2.73 5.18 10.16
C LYS A 549 3.93 4.93 11.08
N LYS A 550 3.75 5.14 12.40
CA LYS A 550 4.75 4.80 13.41
C LYS A 550 5.03 3.30 13.45
N GLY A 551 3.98 2.47 13.43
CA GLY A 551 4.09 1.01 13.36
C GLY A 551 4.88 0.54 12.14
N ASN A 552 4.58 1.11 10.96
CA ASN A 552 5.30 0.80 9.72
C ASN A 552 6.79 1.11 9.84
N ARG A 553 7.15 2.35 10.18
CA ARG A 553 8.57 2.76 10.23
C ARG A 553 9.36 1.98 11.28
N ARG A 554 8.77 1.74 12.46
CA ARG A 554 9.40 0.91 13.49
C ARG A 554 9.55 -0.54 13.02
N GLY A 555 8.53 -1.11 12.37
CA GLY A 555 8.57 -2.44 11.80
C GLY A 555 9.70 -2.61 10.77
N GLU A 556 9.87 -1.64 9.87
CA GLU A 556 10.95 -1.61 8.88
C GLU A 556 12.33 -1.59 9.56
N ILE A 557 12.52 -0.75 10.58
CA ILE A 557 13.76 -0.66 11.35
C ILE A 557 14.05 -1.98 12.10
N PHE A 558 13.05 -2.55 12.78
CA PHE A 558 13.18 -3.78 13.55
C PHE A 558 13.53 -4.99 12.68
N LEU A 559 12.92 -5.10 11.49
CA LEU A 559 13.23 -6.17 10.54
C LEU A 559 14.64 -5.99 9.97
N ARG A 560 15.03 -4.77 9.61
CA ARG A 560 16.41 -4.48 9.17
C ARG A 560 17.43 -4.87 10.25
N TYR A 561 17.19 -4.51 11.51
CA TYR A 561 18.08 -4.89 12.61
C TYR A 561 18.15 -6.39 12.80
N SER A 562 17.00 -7.07 12.75
CA SER A 562 16.94 -8.52 12.89
C SER A 562 17.75 -9.21 11.78
N GLU A 563 17.56 -8.84 10.52
CA GLU A 563 18.31 -9.42 9.40
C GLU A 563 19.81 -9.14 9.49
N TYR A 564 20.18 -7.88 9.74
CA TYR A 564 21.58 -7.45 9.82
C TYR A 564 22.33 -8.21 10.93
N LEU A 565 21.78 -8.22 12.14
CA LEU A 565 22.40 -8.87 13.30
C LEU A 565 22.48 -10.39 13.12
N HIS A 566 21.44 -11.02 12.54
CA HIS A 566 21.48 -12.46 12.26
C HIS A 566 22.47 -12.82 11.16
N CYS A 567 22.69 -11.95 10.16
CA CYS A 567 23.77 -12.14 9.19
C CYS A 567 25.14 -12.13 9.88
N LEU A 568 25.40 -11.13 10.74
CA LEU A 568 26.65 -11.08 11.50
C LEU A 568 26.80 -12.30 12.44
N ALA A 569 25.73 -12.70 13.12
CA ALA A 569 25.76 -13.84 14.05
C ALA A 569 26.04 -15.18 13.35
N ALA A 570 25.61 -15.34 12.08
CA ALA A 570 25.83 -16.53 11.27
C ALA A 570 27.31 -16.75 10.89
N VAL A 571 28.08 -15.67 10.73
CA VAL A 571 29.51 -15.73 10.37
C VAL A 571 30.45 -15.61 11.57
N SER A 572 30.04 -14.94 12.65
CA SER A 572 30.88 -14.68 13.82
C SER A 572 30.75 -15.75 14.91
N LYS A 573 31.26 -16.98 14.67
CA LYS A 573 31.19 -18.13 15.62
C LYS A 573 31.94 -17.87 16.93
N PRO A 574 31.35 -18.15 18.12
CA PRO A 574 32.05 -17.99 19.37
C PRO A 574 32.98 -19.21 19.56
N SER A 575 33.95 -19.14 20.46
CA SER A 575 34.75 -20.34 20.73
C SER A 575 33.86 -21.48 21.25
N SER A 576 34.13 -22.72 20.83
CA SER A 576 33.32 -23.89 21.25
C SER A 576 33.20 -24.00 22.77
N ARG A 577 34.27 -23.65 23.50
CA ARG A 577 34.29 -23.61 24.97
C ARG A 577 33.37 -22.54 25.58
N VAL A 578 33.17 -21.40 24.93
CA VAL A 578 32.23 -20.36 25.37
C VAL A 578 30.80 -20.84 25.10
N ALA A 579 30.53 -21.36 23.91
CA ALA A 579 29.21 -21.82 23.53
C ALA A 579 28.67 -22.94 24.43
N THR A 580 29.49 -23.95 24.76
CA THR A 580 29.06 -25.08 25.60
C THR A 580 28.69 -24.67 27.03
N LYS A 581 29.29 -23.60 27.58
CA LYS A 581 29.03 -23.15 28.96
C LYS A 581 27.90 -22.13 29.07
N MET A 582 27.66 -21.30 28.06
CA MET A 582 26.60 -20.28 28.12
C MET A 582 25.27 -20.81 27.57
N ASN A 583 25.25 -21.14 26.28
CA ASN A 583 24.10 -21.76 25.64
C ASN A 583 24.57 -22.56 24.41
N PRO A 584 24.50 -23.90 24.42
CA PRO A 584 24.93 -24.73 23.30
C PRO A 584 24.25 -24.37 21.96
N SER A 585 23.03 -23.83 21.99
CA SER A 585 22.31 -23.42 20.77
C SER A 585 22.98 -22.22 20.06
N TYR A 586 23.80 -21.45 20.77
CA TYR A 586 24.51 -20.31 20.18
C TYR A 586 25.57 -20.76 19.17
N TYR A 587 26.21 -21.92 19.34
CA TYR A 587 27.27 -22.34 18.42
C TYR A 587 26.82 -22.46 16.95
N ASN A 588 25.57 -22.92 16.74
CA ASN A 588 24.96 -23.13 15.43
C ASN A 588 23.63 -22.37 15.32
N LEU A 589 23.63 -21.07 15.64
CA LEU A 589 22.45 -20.23 15.46
C LEU A 589 22.08 -20.18 13.97
N ALA A 590 20.93 -20.74 13.63
CA ALA A 590 20.40 -20.70 12.27
C ALA A 590 19.78 -19.33 11.96
N TYR A 591 19.90 -18.89 10.71
CA TYR A 591 19.20 -17.70 10.25
C TYR A 591 17.68 -17.95 10.28
N PRO A 592 16.88 -17.11 10.96
CA PRO A 592 15.46 -17.37 11.21
C PRO A 592 14.60 -17.03 9.98
N LYS A 593 14.86 -17.68 8.84
CA LYS A 593 14.26 -17.36 7.54
C LYS A 593 12.73 -17.39 7.56
N GLU A 594 12.14 -18.48 8.04
CA GLU A 594 10.68 -18.66 8.04
C GLU A 594 9.97 -17.57 8.85
N GLU A 595 10.53 -17.22 10.01
CA GLU A 595 9.97 -16.19 10.87
C GLU A 595 10.16 -14.80 10.25
N LEU A 596 11.34 -14.48 9.70
CA LEU A 596 11.56 -13.21 9.01
C LEU A 596 10.64 -13.05 7.79
N ASP A 597 10.40 -14.12 7.03
CA ASP A 597 9.46 -14.11 5.91
C ASP A 597 8.03 -13.81 6.37
N ARG A 598 7.61 -14.47 7.46
CA ARG A 598 6.29 -14.23 8.07
C ARG A 598 6.15 -12.77 8.49
N LEU A 599 7.15 -12.23 9.20
CA LEU A 599 7.13 -10.87 9.72
C LEU A 599 7.20 -9.82 8.61
N TRP A 600 8.00 -10.04 7.56
CA TRP A 600 8.01 -9.17 6.39
C TRP A 600 6.65 -9.18 5.68
N LYS A 601 6.08 -10.36 5.39
CA LYS A 601 4.76 -10.45 4.75
C LYS A 601 3.67 -9.74 5.56
N LEU A 602 3.73 -9.83 6.90
CA LEU A 602 2.84 -9.08 7.80
C LEU A 602 3.04 -7.56 7.70
N LEU A 603 4.29 -7.09 7.68
CA LEU A 603 4.56 -5.66 7.48
C LEU A 603 4.03 -5.18 6.13
N LEU A 604 4.35 -5.91 5.05
CA LEU A 604 3.93 -5.57 3.68
C LEU A 604 2.41 -5.62 3.51
N LEU A 605 1.71 -6.50 4.22
CA LEU A 605 0.25 -6.54 4.28
C LEU A 605 -0.32 -5.21 4.81
N CYS A 606 0.25 -4.68 5.89
CA CYS A 606 -0.15 -3.40 6.45
C CYS A 606 0.24 -2.18 5.59
N GLN A 607 1.07 -2.38 4.55
CA GLN A 607 1.43 -1.34 3.56
C GLN A 607 0.43 -1.21 2.41
N PHE A 608 -0.67 -1.97 2.43
CA PHE A 608 -1.76 -1.82 1.47
C PHE A 608 -2.25 -0.36 1.40
N HIS A 609 -2.65 0.09 0.20
CA HIS A 609 -2.94 1.50 -0.07
C HIS A 609 -4.14 2.08 0.68
N ASP A 610 -4.98 1.29 1.36
CA ASP A 610 -5.98 1.83 2.30
C ASP A 610 -5.67 1.62 3.78
N VAL A 611 -4.70 0.77 4.10
CA VAL A 611 -4.30 0.49 5.48
C VAL A 611 -3.27 1.52 5.93
N LEU A 612 -2.13 1.60 5.24
CA LEU A 612 -1.04 2.50 5.63
C LEU A 612 -1.44 3.98 5.52
N PRO A 613 -2.14 4.42 4.46
CA PRO A 613 -2.80 5.73 4.37
C PRO A 613 -3.76 6.09 5.49
N GLY A 614 -4.30 5.13 6.25
CA GLY A 614 -5.21 5.42 7.35
C GLY A 614 -6.65 5.69 6.90
N SER A 615 -7.07 5.03 5.82
CA SER A 615 -8.35 5.25 5.14
C SER A 615 -9.38 4.13 5.36
N SER A 616 -9.25 3.37 6.44
CA SER A 616 -10.03 2.16 6.71
C SER A 616 -10.93 2.28 7.95
N ILE A 617 -11.84 1.33 8.15
CA ILE A 617 -12.68 1.25 9.36
C ILE A 617 -11.91 0.79 10.60
N GLY A 618 -12.49 1.00 11.79
CA GLY A 618 -11.88 0.65 13.08
C GLY A 618 -11.35 -0.78 13.20
N LEU A 619 -12.08 -1.77 12.65
CA LEU A 619 -11.67 -3.19 12.67
C LEU A 619 -10.31 -3.42 12.00
N VAL A 620 -10.03 -2.70 10.91
CA VAL A 620 -8.74 -2.80 10.19
C VAL A 620 -7.60 -2.23 11.04
N PHE A 621 -7.87 -1.16 11.79
CA PHE A 621 -6.89 -0.57 12.70
C PHE A 621 -6.64 -1.44 13.94
N GLU A 622 -7.64 -2.19 14.41
CA GLU A 622 -7.46 -3.21 15.44
C GLU A 622 -6.57 -4.35 14.95
N ASP A 623 -6.80 -4.87 13.74
CA ASP A 623 -5.93 -5.86 13.10
C ASP A 623 -4.49 -5.33 12.96
N ALA A 624 -4.33 -4.10 12.45
CA ALA A 624 -3.01 -3.48 12.28
C ALA A 624 -2.25 -3.34 13.62
N LYS A 625 -2.93 -2.96 14.71
CA LYS A 625 -2.33 -2.90 16.05
C LYS A 625 -1.81 -4.27 16.50
N VAL A 626 -2.58 -5.34 16.28
CA VAL A 626 -2.17 -6.72 16.60
C VAL A 626 -0.95 -7.13 15.79
N ILE A 627 -0.97 -6.86 14.47
CA ILE A 627 0.12 -7.21 13.55
C ILE A 627 1.41 -6.47 13.92
N TYR A 628 1.37 -5.15 14.09
CA TYR A 628 2.56 -4.39 14.49
C TYR A 628 3.10 -4.82 15.85
N GLY A 629 2.21 -5.13 16.80
CA GLY A 629 2.62 -5.68 18.10
C GLY A 629 3.29 -7.04 18.01
N ASP A 630 2.89 -7.91 17.08
CA ASP A 630 3.59 -9.18 16.80
C ASP A 630 4.96 -8.93 16.17
N ILE A 631 5.04 -8.05 15.16
CA ILE A 631 6.31 -7.69 14.52
C ILE A 631 7.32 -7.17 15.55
N GLU A 632 6.92 -6.23 16.40
CA GLU A 632 7.77 -5.67 17.45
C GLU A 632 8.25 -6.76 18.42
N ARG A 633 7.33 -7.51 19.05
CA ARG A 633 7.69 -8.55 20.03
C ARG A 633 8.55 -9.67 19.44
N SER A 634 8.30 -10.06 18.19
CA SER A 634 9.03 -11.13 17.52
C SER A 634 10.42 -10.66 17.10
N CYS A 635 10.55 -9.45 16.54
CA CYS A 635 11.85 -8.86 16.23
C CYS A 635 12.68 -8.58 17.49
N GLU A 636 12.10 -8.10 18.59
CA GLU A 636 12.82 -7.91 19.86
C GLU A 636 13.46 -9.21 20.34
N LYS A 637 12.74 -10.34 20.24
CA LYS A 637 13.28 -11.66 20.57
C LYS A 637 14.42 -12.05 19.62
N LEU A 638 14.25 -11.85 18.31
CA LEU A 638 15.27 -12.17 17.31
C LEU A 638 16.53 -11.33 17.51
N ILE A 639 16.39 -10.02 17.72
CA ILE A 639 17.47 -9.08 18.01
C ILE A 639 18.20 -9.50 19.28
N LYS A 640 17.47 -9.78 20.37
CA LYS A 640 18.08 -10.22 21.63
C LYS A 640 18.91 -11.49 21.43
N VAL A 641 18.37 -12.49 20.74
CA VAL A 641 19.10 -13.75 20.46
C VAL A 641 20.38 -13.47 19.65
N ALA A 642 20.32 -12.61 18.64
CA ALA A 642 21.50 -12.25 17.85
C ALA A 642 22.53 -11.46 18.67
N LEU A 643 22.09 -10.53 19.52
CA LEU A 643 22.96 -9.74 20.39
C LEU A 643 23.64 -10.61 21.45
N ASP A 644 22.90 -11.47 22.16
CA ASP A 644 23.46 -12.43 23.12
C ASP A 644 24.55 -13.29 22.44
N ARG A 645 24.26 -13.70 21.20
CA ARG A 645 25.15 -14.54 20.40
C ARG A 645 26.42 -13.82 19.95
N LEU A 646 26.30 -12.59 19.45
CA LEU A 646 27.41 -11.75 19.03
C LEU A 646 28.26 -11.34 20.23
N GLY A 647 27.60 -10.99 21.33
CA GLY A 647 28.19 -10.71 22.63
C GLY A 647 29.09 -11.85 23.11
N ALA A 648 28.60 -13.09 23.07
CA ALA A 648 29.39 -14.27 23.42
C ALA A 648 30.65 -14.45 22.54
N GLY A 649 30.68 -13.87 21.34
CA GLY A 649 31.85 -13.85 20.47
C GLY A 649 33.03 -13.05 21.04
N PHE A 650 32.78 -12.08 21.91
CA PHE A 650 33.82 -11.26 22.54
C PHE A 650 34.46 -11.92 23.78
N LEU A 651 33.91 -13.04 24.26
CA LEU A 651 34.43 -13.72 25.44
C LEU A 651 35.65 -14.58 25.12
N CYS A 652 36.74 -14.34 25.86
CA CYS A 652 37.97 -15.11 25.79
C CYS A 652 38.09 -16.06 26.99
N PRO A 653 38.53 -17.33 26.80
CA PRO A 653 38.99 -18.16 27.91
C PRO A 653 40.19 -17.49 28.62
N PRO A 654 40.43 -17.78 29.91
CA PRO A 654 41.53 -17.17 30.65
C PRO A 654 42.86 -17.60 30.02
N GLN A 655 43.71 -16.62 29.70
CA GLN A 655 45.03 -16.89 29.13
C GLN A 655 45.91 -17.61 30.17
N LYS A 656 46.59 -18.69 29.77
CA LYS A 656 47.53 -19.47 30.62
C LYS A 656 48.80 -18.71 31.05
N ARG A 657 48.93 -17.41 30.73
CA ARG A 657 50.03 -16.54 31.13
C ARG A 657 49.50 -15.26 31.77
N ALA A 658 48.73 -15.41 32.83
CA ALA A 658 48.65 -14.37 33.85
C ALA A 658 49.93 -14.45 34.67
N SER A 659 50.64 -13.33 34.80
CA SER A 659 51.82 -13.26 35.67
C SER A 659 51.37 -13.50 37.12
N VAL A 660 52.26 -13.95 37.99
CA VAL A 660 51.95 -14.17 39.42
C VAL A 660 51.40 -12.90 40.11
N PHE A 661 51.53 -11.72 39.50
CA PHE A 661 50.95 -10.46 39.94
C PHE A 661 49.42 -10.33 39.70
N ASP A 662 48.85 -10.99 38.69
CA ASP A 662 47.40 -10.92 38.38
C ASP A 662 46.55 -11.76 39.35
N ILE A 663 47.18 -12.68 40.08
CA ILE A 663 46.52 -13.56 41.07
C ILE A 663 46.14 -12.79 42.34
N PHE A 664 46.77 -11.64 42.61
CA PHE A 664 46.50 -10.83 43.81
C PHE A 664 45.60 -9.61 43.56
N SER A 665 45.27 -9.28 42.30
CA SER A 665 44.25 -8.26 42.02
C SER A 665 42.86 -8.87 42.12
N LYS A 666 42.18 -8.56 43.23
CA LYS A 666 40.73 -8.70 43.52
C LYS A 666 39.87 -9.33 42.40
N LYS A 667 39.28 -10.49 42.74
CA LYS A 667 38.07 -11.12 42.17
C LYS A 667 37.69 -10.71 40.72
N PRO A 668 37.74 -11.64 39.73
CA PRO A 668 37.19 -11.43 38.39
C PRO A 668 35.65 -11.51 38.33
N GLU A 669 34.94 -11.24 39.42
CA GLU A 669 33.48 -11.18 39.46
C GLU A 669 33.02 -9.76 39.08
N GLY A 670 32.34 -9.61 37.93
CA GLY A 670 31.52 -8.43 37.64
C GLY A 670 32.20 -7.26 36.93
N ARG A 671 32.97 -7.49 35.85
CA ARG A 671 33.25 -6.40 34.90
C ARG A 671 32.04 -6.23 33.99
N ASP A 672 31.24 -5.20 34.23
CA ASP A 672 30.16 -4.84 33.33
C ASP A 672 30.75 -4.24 32.03
N SER A 673 30.17 -4.64 30.91
CA SER A 673 30.59 -4.25 29.57
C SER A 673 29.38 -3.92 28.73
N VAL A 674 29.58 -3.10 27.70
CA VAL A 674 28.54 -2.77 26.74
C VAL A 674 29.04 -3.04 25.33
N CYS A 675 28.24 -3.78 24.58
CA CYS A 675 28.40 -3.87 23.13
C CYS A 675 27.62 -2.74 22.47
N VAL A 676 28.23 -2.07 21.51
CA VAL A 676 27.59 -1.02 20.70
C VAL A 676 27.72 -1.39 19.23
N PHE A 677 26.59 -1.40 18.53
CA PHE A 677 26.51 -1.75 17.12
C PHE A 677 26.04 -0.53 16.33
N ASN A 678 26.95 0.06 15.57
CA ASN A 678 26.59 1.03 14.55
C ASN A 678 26.21 0.27 13.28
N THR A 679 24.95 0.36 12.86
CA THR A 679 24.44 -0.31 11.67
C THR A 679 24.29 0.64 10.48
N THR A 680 24.71 1.90 10.62
CA THR A 680 24.63 2.94 9.58
C THR A 680 25.95 3.03 8.80
N SER A 681 25.91 3.73 7.66
CA SER A 681 27.05 3.90 6.76
C SER A 681 28.00 5.04 7.15
N TRP A 682 27.76 5.71 8.29
CA TRP A 682 28.59 6.81 8.77
C TRP A 682 29.04 6.59 10.23
N PRO A 683 30.15 7.21 10.67
CA PRO A 683 30.56 7.18 12.06
C PRO A 683 29.51 7.86 12.95
N VAL A 684 29.22 7.27 14.12
CA VAL A 684 28.26 7.83 15.09
C VAL A 684 28.98 8.18 16.38
N ASN A 685 28.77 9.39 16.89
CA ASN A 685 29.17 9.76 18.24
C ASN A 685 28.17 9.14 19.23
N ALA A 686 28.54 8.00 19.82
CA ALA A 686 27.61 7.18 20.56
C ALA A 686 27.38 7.73 21.97
N LEU A 687 26.27 8.45 22.15
CA LEU A 687 25.67 8.73 23.45
C LEU A 687 24.64 7.64 23.73
N ILE A 688 24.95 6.75 24.66
CA ILE A 688 24.12 5.58 24.97
C ILE A 688 23.43 5.71 26.31
N GLU A 689 22.31 5.01 26.47
CA GLU A 689 21.58 4.90 27.71
C GLU A 689 21.74 3.48 28.28
N ILE A 690 22.21 3.37 29.52
CA ILE A 690 22.47 2.12 30.25
C ILE A 690 21.88 2.17 31.65
N SER A 691 21.90 1.06 32.39
CA SER A 691 21.46 1.05 33.79
C SER A 691 22.29 1.99 34.68
N ALA A 692 21.63 2.77 35.56
CA ALA A 692 22.32 3.67 36.48
C ALA A 692 23.23 2.96 37.50
N SER A 693 23.00 1.67 37.77
CA SER A 693 23.91 0.88 38.60
C SER A 693 25.27 0.68 37.93
N SER A 694 25.30 0.67 36.59
CA SER A 694 26.46 0.35 35.78
C SER A 694 27.51 1.48 35.74
N VAL A 695 27.17 2.69 36.19
CA VAL A 695 28.07 3.87 36.14
C VAL A 695 28.76 4.22 37.47
N ARG A 696 28.51 3.50 38.58
CA ARG A 696 28.99 3.84 39.94
C ARG A 696 30.52 3.94 40.10
N SER A 697 31.30 3.41 39.15
CA SER A 697 32.77 3.41 39.17
C SER A 697 33.41 3.85 37.85
N MET A 698 32.63 4.49 36.97
CA MET A 698 33.06 4.91 35.64
C MET A 698 33.79 6.25 35.68
N ARG A 699 34.85 6.41 34.87
CA ARG A 699 35.60 7.67 34.73
C ARG A 699 35.06 8.57 33.62
N ALA A 700 34.49 7.98 32.57
CA ALA A 700 33.87 8.71 31.47
C ALA A 700 32.76 9.65 31.93
N THR A 701 32.56 10.72 31.15
CA THR A 701 31.44 11.65 31.35
C THR A 701 30.13 10.87 31.31
N HIS A 702 29.32 11.01 32.37
CA HIS A 702 28.04 10.35 32.49
C HIS A 702 27.01 11.26 33.17
N GLN A 703 25.74 10.96 32.96
CA GLN A 703 24.62 11.70 33.55
C GLN A 703 23.52 10.72 33.95
N VAL A 704 23.20 10.64 35.23
CA VAL A 704 22.06 9.86 35.72
C VAL A 704 20.76 10.61 35.38
N THR A 705 19.86 9.94 34.67
CA THR A 705 18.57 10.51 34.25
C THR A 705 17.55 10.41 35.39
N LYS A 706 16.46 11.19 35.31
CA LYS A 706 15.37 11.13 36.30
C LYS A 706 14.59 9.80 36.29
N ILE A 707 14.71 9.02 35.22
CA ILE A 707 14.00 7.74 35.05
C ILE A 707 14.83 6.53 35.47
N GLY A 708 15.99 6.73 36.11
CA GLY A 708 16.79 5.65 36.71
C GLY A 708 17.78 4.97 35.76
N THR A 709 18.04 5.57 34.59
CA THR A 709 19.10 5.17 33.65
C THR A 709 20.29 6.14 33.77
N ALA A 710 21.40 5.84 33.09
CA ALA A 710 22.52 6.75 32.93
C ALA A 710 22.88 6.90 31.45
N LEU A 711 23.05 8.15 31.03
CA LEU A 711 23.67 8.50 29.76
C LEU A 711 25.18 8.39 29.88
N VAL A 712 25.82 7.79 28.89
CA VAL A 712 27.27 7.64 28.81
C VAL A 712 27.73 7.89 27.39
N TYR A 713 28.77 8.71 27.23
CA TYR A 713 29.45 8.86 25.95
C TYR A 713 30.53 7.77 25.81
N VAL A 714 30.43 6.95 24.77
CA VAL A 714 31.34 5.80 24.54
C VAL A 714 32.27 5.98 23.34
N GLY A 715 32.44 7.22 22.91
CA GLY A 715 33.29 7.60 21.78
C GLY A 715 32.58 7.44 20.43
N THR A 716 33.33 7.72 19.36
CA THR A 716 32.87 7.55 17.98
C THR A 716 32.94 6.07 17.60
N VAL A 717 31.82 5.53 17.08
CA VAL A 717 31.72 4.16 16.57
C VAL A 717 31.65 4.22 15.04
N GLU A 718 32.62 3.59 14.39
CA GLU A 718 32.75 3.56 12.93
C GLU A 718 31.53 2.92 12.23
N PRO A 719 31.31 3.19 10.92
CA PRO A 719 30.21 2.60 10.15
C PRO A 719 30.17 1.07 10.24
N HIS A 720 28.97 0.46 10.22
CA HIS A 720 28.77 -1.00 10.19
C HIS A 720 29.69 -1.79 11.14
N THR A 721 29.88 -1.27 12.36
CA THR A 721 30.88 -1.76 13.31
C THR A 721 30.19 -2.29 14.55
N SER A 722 30.68 -3.42 15.07
CA SER A 722 30.41 -3.82 16.46
C SER A 722 31.63 -3.52 17.31
N CYS A 723 31.43 -2.86 18.45
CA CYS A 723 32.47 -2.67 19.44
C CYS A 723 32.02 -3.14 20.82
N ILE A 724 32.99 -3.58 21.63
CA ILE A 724 32.77 -3.87 23.04
C ILE A 724 33.65 -2.94 23.88
N ARG A 725 33.06 -2.40 24.95
CA ARG A 725 33.70 -1.47 25.88
C ARG A 725 33.56 -1.97 27.31
N ILE A 726 34.64 -1.90 28.08
CA ILE A 726 34.63 -2.25 29.50
C ILE A 726 34.26 -1.01 30.29
N MET A 727 33.14 -1.05 31.02
CA MET A 727 32.55 0.16 31.62
C MET A 727 33.47 0.85 32.64
N SER A 728 34.20 0.07 33.45
CA SER A 728 35.15 0.61 34.43
C SER A 728 36.40 1.24 33.82
N GLU A 729 36.67 0.99 32.54
CA GLU A 729 37.87 1.43 31.82
C GLU A 729 37.56 2.58 30.83
N LEU A 730 36.28 2.92 30.63
CA LEU A 730 35.86 4.05 29.80
C LEU A 730 36.36 5.39 30.36
N ASP A 731 37.06 6.14 29.50
CA ASP A 731 37.65 7.46 29.80
C ASP A 731 37.44 8.45 28.64
N PHE A 732 36.29 8.37 27.97
CA PHE A 732 35.91 9.35 26.96
C PHE A 732 35.29 10.58 27.61
N ASN A 733 35.78 11.76 27.20
CA ASN A 733 35.23 13.05 27.58
C ASN A 733 34.59 13.71 26.36
N VAL A 734 33.55 14.50 26.60
CA VAL A 734 32.84 15.28 25.58
C VAL A 734 32.63 16.71 26.08
N ASP A 735 32.56 17.66 25.16
CA ASP A 735 32.21 19.04 25.48
C ASP A 735 30.81 19.08 26.11
N GLU A 736 30.73 19.60 27.35
CA GLU A 736 29.49 19.59 28.12
C GLU A 736 28.40 20.49 27.51
N VAL A 737 27.15 20.04 27.63
CA VAL A 737 25.98 20.90 27.41
C VAL A 737 25.86 21.90 28.54
N LYS A 738 25.65 23.17 28.21
CA LYS A 738 25.52 24.25 29.18
C LYS A 738 24.14 24.86 29.11
N LEU A 739 23.51 25.03 30.27
CA LEU A 739 22.23 25.72 30.44
C LEU A 739 22.45 27.02 31.20
N ARG A 740 21.87 28.11 30.70
CA ARG A 740 21.72 29.39 31.40
C ARG A 740 20.26 29.83 31.26
N HIS A 741 19.67 30.45 32.26
CA HIS A 741 18.30 30.94 32.16
C HIS A 741 18.12 32.21 33.00
N ASP A 742 17.12 33.01 32.62
CA ASP A 742 16.69 34.23 33.29
C ASP A 742 15.15 34.33 33.22
N ASP A 743 14.58 35.50 33.54
CA ASP A 743 13.13 35.70 33.55
C ASP A 743 12.50 35.70 32.14
N VAL A 744 13.32 35.80 31.07
CA VAL A 744 12.84 35.89 29.69
C VAL A 744 13.02 34.59 28.91
N GLY A 745 13.84 33.65 29.39
CA GLY A 745 13.91 32.29 28.84
C GLY A 745 15.17 31.50 29.21
N TYR A 746 15.51 30.57 28.31
CA TYR A 746 16.55 29.57 28.49
C TYR A 746 17.53 29.62 27.31
N THR A 747 18.82 29.64 27.60
CA THR A 747 19.90 29.48 26.62
C THR A 747 20.60 28.15 26.86
N VAL A 748 20.56 27.27 25.87
CA VAL A 748 21.21 25.95 25.90
C VAL A 748 22.25 25.89 24.79
N GLU A 749 23.45 25.45 25.09
CA GLU A 749 24.50 25.31 24.07
C GLU A 749 25.30 24.03 24.25
N ASN A 750 25.70 23.43 23.13
CA ASN A 750 26.69 22.36 23.06
C ASN A 750 27.84 22.80 22.13
N LYS A 751 28.67 21.88 21.64
CA LYS A 751 29.75 22.20 20.69
C LYS A 751 29.25 22.75 19.35
N HIS A 752 28.07 22.34 18.90
CA HIS A 752 27.57 22.53 17.53
C HIS A 752 26.57 23.68 17.42
N ILE A 753 25.69 23.83 18.40
CA ILE A 753 24.57 24.78 18.38
C ILE A 753 24.49 25.60 19.68
N LEU A 754 23.90 26.79 19.55
CA LEU A 754 23.43 27.62 20.66
C LEU A 754 21.96 27.92 20.41
N VAL A 755 21.09 27.53 21.32
CA VAL A 755 19.64 27.71 21.21
C VAL A 755 19.14 28.62 22.32
N LYS A 756 18.28 29.56 21.98
CA LYS A 756 17.49 30.33 22.93
C LYS A 756 16.02 29.95 22.78
N VAL A 757 15.43 29.58 23.91
CA VAL A 757 14.03 29.16 24.03
C VAL A 757 13.35 30.13 25.00
N ASP A 758 12.19 30.66 24.64
CA ASP A 758 11.43 31.52 25.55
C ASP A 758 10.79 30.74 26.71
N VAL A 759 10.14 31.45 27.63
CA VAL A 759 9.44 30.83 28.78
C VAL A 759 8.29 29.90 28.38
N HIS A 760 7.91 29.86 27.09
CA HIS A 760 6.81 29.05 26.56
C HIS A 760 7.29 27.92 25.63
N GLY A 761 8.59 27.68 25.49
CA GLY A 761 9.12 26.57 24.68
C GLY A 761 9.28 26.90 23.19
N ARG A 762 9.11 28.16 22.78
CA ARG A 762 9.32 28.61 21.40
C ARG A 762 10.76 29.03 21.19
N ILE A 763 11.31 28.75 20.02
CA ILE A 763 12.71 29.05 19.69
C ILE A 763 12.80 30.51 19.23
N THR A 764 13.57 31.32 19.94
CA THR A 764 13.82 32.72 19.58
C THR A 764 15.12 32.90 18.81
N SER A 765 16.06 31.96 18.92
CA SER A 765 17.34 31.95 18.20
C SER A 765 17.92 30.54 18.21
N LEU A 766 18.51 30.11 17.09
CA LEU A 766 19.25 28.87 16.93
C LEU A 766 20.47 29.14 16.05
N ILE A 767 21.65 29.27 16.68
CA ILE A 767 22.90 29.59 16.00
C ILE A 767 23.65 28.29 15.70
N HIS A 768 24.00 28.09 14.42
CA HIS A 768 24.90 27.03 14.01
C HIS A 768 26.35 27.48 14.15
N LYS A 769 27.01 27.07 15.25
CA LYS A 769 28.28 27.63 15.73
C LYS A 769 29.41 27.57 14.71
N SER A 770 29.48 26.50 13.91
CA SER A 770 30.54 26.35 12.91
C SER A 770 30.49 27.39 11.79
N THR A 771 29.30 27.93 11.50
CA THR A 771 29.07 28.95 10.48
C THR A 771 28.81 30.34 11.07
N GLY A 772 28.41 30.42 12.34
CA GLY A 772 27.93 31.64 12.98
C GLY A 772 26.56 32.13 12.47
N ARG A 773 25.90 31.38 11.58
CA ARG A 773 24.59 31.74 11.01
C ARG A 773 23.48 31.52 12.02
N GLU A 774 22.55 32.47 12.04
CA GLU A 774 21.24 32.33 12.68
C GLU A 774 20.34 31.45 11.80
N THR A 775 19.55 30.59 12.44
CA THR A 775 18.62 29.67 11.77
C THR A 775 17.21 30.21 11.75
N VAL A 776 16.76 30.91 12.79
CA VAL A 776 15.39 31.43 12.88
C VAL A 776 15.29 32.75 12.14
N ALA A 777 14.24 32.92 11.33
CA ALA A 777 14.04 34.15 10.57
C ALA A 777 13.92 35.39 11.50
N PRO A 778 14.38 36.58 11.06
CA PRO A 778 14.30 37.80 11.87
C PRO A 778 12.87 38.10 12.38
N SER A 779 12.76 38.37 13.68
CA SER A 779 11.49 38.68 14.35
C SER A 779 10.42 37.58 14.28
N GLN A 780 10.81 36.33 13.98
CA GLN A 780 9.95 35.16 14.00
C GLN A 780 10.28 34.24 15.18
N LEU A 781 9.42 33.25 15.42
CA LEU A 781 9.61 32.21 16.42
C LEU A 781 9.55 30.85 15.73
N GLY A 782 10.48 29.94 16.09
CA GLY A 782 10.42 28.54 15.72
C GLY A 782 9.68 27.69 16.76
N ASN A 783 9.33 26.46 16.40
CA ASN A 783 8.57 25.53 17.24
C ASN A 783 7.21 26.10 17.67
N VAL A 784 6.48 26.69 16.72
CA VAL A 784 5.14 27.25 16.96
C VAL A 784 4.09 26.21 16.55
N PHE A 785 3.28 25.76 17.50
CA PHE A 785 2.15 24.88 17.21
C PHE A 785 0.99 25.65 16.60
N LYS A 786 0.42 25.12 15.52
CA LYS A 786 -0.73 25.67 14.81
C LYS A 786 -1.85 24.65 14.77
N ILE A 787 -3.08 25.12 14.94
CA ILE A 787 -4.30 24.37 14.69
C ILE A 787 -4.95 24.94 13.43
N PHE A 788 -5.40 24.07 12.54
CA PHE A 788 -6.17 24.43 11.35
C PHE A 788 -7.50 23.69 11.34
N GLU A 789 -8.57 24.35 10.90
CA GLU A 789 -9.83 23.66 10.59
C GLU A 789 -9.64 22.71 9.42
N ASP A 790 -10.03 21.45 9.57
CA ASP A 790 -9.77 20.36 8.63
C ASP A 790 -11.08 19.74 8.16
N ILE A 791 -11.79 20.46 7.30
CA ILE A 791 -13.06 20.04 6.70
C ILE A 791 -12.85 19.94 5.19
N PRO A 792 -12.55 18.73 4.65
CA PRO A 792 -12.36 18.55 3.23
C PRO A 792 -13.69 18.54 2.47
N LYS A 793 -13.60 18.59 1.13
CA LYS A 793 -14.77 18.61 0.25
C LYS A 793 -15.55 17.30 0.22
N GLU A 794 -14.87 16.16 0.27
CA GLU A 794 -15.47 14.86 -0.06
C GLU A 794 -15.08 13.74 0.93
N PHE A 795 -13.79 13.42 1.05
CA PHE A 795 -13.33 12.27 1.83
C PHE A 795 -12.56 12.70 3.09
N ASP A 796 -13.14 12.53 4.28
CA ASP A 796 -12.64 13.08 5.56
C ASP A 796 -11.23 12.56 5.93
N ALA A 797 -11.03 11.25 6.05
CA ALA A 797 -9.72 10.67 6.36
C ALA A 797 -8.65 10.86 5.26
N TRP A 798 -9.08 11.01 4.00
CA TRP A 798 -8.18 11.05 2.84
C TRP A 798 -7.70 12.47 2.54
N ASP A 799 -8.58 13.46 2.51
CA ASP A 799 -8.30 14.76 1.89
C ASP A 799 -7.87 15.84 2.89
N VAL A 800 -6.87 16.62 2.51
CA VAL A 800 -6.67 18.00 2.97
C VAL A 800 -6.94 18.89 1.77
N GLU A 801 -7.56 20.05 2.00
CA GLU A 801 -7.79 21.08 0.98
C GLU A 801 -6.91 22.32 1.20
N PRO A 802 -6.53 23.07 0.14
CA PRO A 802 -5.64 24.21 0.28
C PRO A 802 -6.22 25.36 1.13
N TYR A 803 -7.54 25.55 1.12
CA TYR A 803 -8.23 26.58 1.92
C TYR A 803 -8.11 26.32 3.43
N GLN A 804 -7.72 25.10 3.85
CA GLN A 804 -7.43 24.77 5.24
C GLN A 804 -6.43 25.76 5.86
N LEU A 805 -5.45 26.19 5.06
CA LEU A 805 -4.38 27.09 5.47
C LEU A 805 -4.87 28.52 5.78
N GLU A 806 -6.06 28.90 5.32
CA GLU A 806 -6.64 30.23 5.53
C GLU A 806 -7.29 30.37 6.93
N LYS A 807 -7.65 29.24 7.55
CA LYS A 807 -8.34 29.20 8.85
C LYS A 807 -7.51 28.41 9.88
N GLY A 808 -6.41 29.03 10.31
CA GLY A 808 -5.56 28.51 11.38
C GLY A 808 -5.24 29.53 12.46
N TRP A 809 -4.87 29.05 13.64
CA TRP A 809 -4.49 29.85 14.80
C TRP A 809 -3.38 29.16 15.62
N ASP A 810 -2.71 29.93 16.46
CA ASP A 810 -1.69 29.40 17.37
C ASP A 810 -2.34 28.53 18.44
N ALA A 811 -1.78 27.34 18.64
CA ALA A 811 -2.23 26.44 19.69
C ALA A 811 -1.72 26.89 21.06
N GLY A 812 -2.41 26.48 22.14
CA GLY A 812 -1.93 26.75 23.50
C GLY A 812 -2.29 28.14 24.03
N SER A 813 -3.56 28.55 24.03
CA SER A 813 -3.97 29.83 24.63
C SER A 813 -4.80 29.58 25.91
N PRO A 814 -4.26 29.80 27.12
CA PRO A 814 -2.93 30.35 27.44
C PRO A 814 -1.78 29.36 27.26
N LEU A 815 -0.57 29.87 26.97
CA LEU A 815 0.63 29.06 26.78
C LEU A 815 1.15 28.59 28.15
N GLY A 816 1.60 27.34 28.25
CA GLY A 816 2.26 26.84 29.45
C GLY A 816 3.67 27.42 29.63
N LEU A 817 4.23 27.18 30.82
CA LEU A 817 5.57 27.60 31.18
C LEU A 817 6.55 26.43 31.11
N VAL A 818 7.74 26.71 30.59
CA VAL A 818 8.86 25.76 30.56
C VAL A 818 9.36 25.49 31.98
N SER A 819 9.68 24.23 32.23
CA SER A 819 10.38 23.76 33.42
C SER A 819 11.64 22.98 33.01
N VAL A 820 12.71 23.08 33.81
CA VAL A 820 13.94 22.31 33.56
C VAL A 820 13.75 20.89 34.08
N GLU A 821 13.68 19.92 33.17
CA GLU A 821 13.59 18.50 33.51
C GLU A 821 14.97 17.91 33.78
N GLU A 822 15.96 18.17 32.94
CA GLU A 822 17.34 17.72 33.11
C GLU A 822 18.33 18.86 32.83
N SER A 823 19.41 18.93 33.61
CA SER A 823 20.47 19.94 33.48
C SER A 823 21.84 19.34 33.78
N GLY A 824 22.21 18.30 33.04
CA GLY A 824 23.50 17.62 33.21
C GLY A 824 24.47 17.88 32.06
N PRO A 825 25.72 17.38 32.17
CA PRO A 825 26.79 17.65 31.21
C PRO A 825 26.56 17.00 29.84
N LEU A 826 25.74 15.95 29.75
CA LEU A 826 25.48 15.22 28.50
C LEU A 826 24.18 15.62 27.82
N ARG A 827 23.19 16.06 28.61
CA ARG A 827 21.85 16.39 28.11
C ARG A 827 21.17 17.43 28.98
N VAL A 828 20.57 18.41 28.31
CA VAL A 828 19.59 19.32 28.89
C VAL A 828 18.22 18.99 28.31
N VAL A 829 17.21 18.92 29.17
CA VAL A 829 15.81 18.72 28.77
C VAL A 829 14.96 19.81 29.37
N LEU A 830 14.30 20.59 28.52
CA LEU A 830 13.28 21.56 28.90
C LEU A 830 11.91 20.95 28.62
N ARG A 831 11.00 21.00 29.59
CA ARG A 831 9.65 20.43 29.47
C ARG A 831 8.60 21.54 29.52
N VAL A 832 7.69 21.53 28.54
CA VAL A 832 6.55 22.43 28.47
C VAL A 832 5.28 21.64 28.13
N ARG A 833 4.12 22.14 28.60
CA ARG A 833 2.80 21.61 28.26
C ARG A 833 1.89 22.75 27.84
N HIS A 834 1.17 22.59 26.74
CA HIS A 834 0.15 23.51 26.27
C HIS A 834 -1.22 22.82 26.23
N GLU A 835 -2.25 23.49 26.74
CA GLU A 835 -3.63 23.06 26.55
C GLU A 835 -4.08 23.46 25.14
N LEU A 836 -4.50 22.49 24.33
CA LEU A 836 -4.95 22.73 22.96
C LEU A 836 -6.45 23.09 22.94
N SER A 837 -7.21 22.47 23.82
CA SER A 837 -8.64 22.69 24.08
C SER A 837 -8.98 22.21 25.49
N GLU A 838 -10.27 22.17 25.86
CA GLU A 838 -10.73 21.59 27.13
C GLU A 838 -10.47 20.07 27.26
N LYS A 839 -10.20 19.38 26.15
CA LYS A 839 -10.09 17.90 26.07
C LYS A 839 -8.77 17.39 25.51
N SER A 840 -7.93 18.26 24.96
CA SER A 840 -6.67 17.88 24.33
C SER A 840 -5.53 18.77 24.82
N TRP A 841 -4.35 18.18 24.96
CA TRP A 841 -3.14 18.87 25.37
C TRP A 841 -1.91 18.26 24.72
N ILE A 842 -0.87 19.07 24.57
CA ILE A 842 0.43 18.67 24.06
C ILE A 842 1.48 18.93 25.14
N GLN A 843 2.38 17.97 25.34
CA GLN A 843 3.56 18.11 26.17
C GLN A 843 4.78 17.79 25.34
N GLN A 844 5.79 18.64 25.44
CA GLN A 844 7.01 18.49 24.70
C GLN A 844 8.21 18.56 25.62
N ARG A 845 9.17 17.66 25.36
CA ARG A 845 10.53 17.68 25.88
C ARG A 845 11.43 18.21 24.77
N ILE A 846 12.01 19.39 24.99
CA ILE A 846 12.96 20.05 24.10
C ILE A 846 14.36 19.65 24.57
N ILE A 847 15.10 18.94 23.73
CA ILE A 847 16.30 18.20 24.12
C ILE A 847 17.52 18.73 23.35
N VAL A 848 18.59 19.01 24.08
CA VAL A 848 19.92 19.28 23.52
C VAL A 848 20.91 18.31 24.16
N ASN A 849 21.47 17.43 23.34
CA ASN A 849 22.51 16.48 23.74
C ASN A 849 23.89 17.05 23.47
N ALA A 850 24.92 16.54 24.15
CA ALA A 850 26.31 17.00 24.00
C ALA A 850 26.87 16.75 22.59
N VAL A 851 26.42 15.67 21.95
CA VAL A 851 26.98 15.15 20.69
C VAL A 851 26.14 15.48 19.45
N ASP A 852 24.88 15.87 19.63
CA ASP A 852 23.97 16.09 18.51
C ASP A 852 24.20 17.47 17.88
N GLU A 853 24.04 17.54 16.56
CA GLU A 853 24.15 18.79 15.81
C GLU A 853 22.79 19.50 15.63
N TRP A 854 21.71 18.91 16.14
CA TRP A 854 20.33 19.39 16.06
C TRP A 854 19.73 19.63 17.43
N ILE A 855 18.58 20.29 17.44
CA ILE A 855 17.66 20.34 18.58
C ILE A 855 16.53 19.33 18.37
N ASP A 856 16.22 18.55 19.39
CA ASP A 856 15.25 17.45 19.34
C ASP A 856 13.97 17.77 20.15
N PHE A 857 12.84 17.26 19.67
CA PHE A 857 11.51 17.49 20.22
C PHE A 857 10.80 16.16 20.43
N ASP A 858 10.83 15.66 21.67
CA ASP A 858 10.07 14.48 22.08
C ASP A 858 8.68 14.90 22.56
N THR A 859 7.68 14.57 21.75
CA THR A 859 6.33 15.13 21.85
C THR A 859 5.32 14.04 22.23
N PHE A 860 4.56 14.32 23.27
CA PHE A 860 3.41 13.54 23.71
C PHE A 860 2.14 14.38 23.57
N VAL A 861 1.08 13.82 22.98
CA VAL A 861 -0.19 14.53 22.79
C VAL A 861 -1.33 13.65 23.26
N GLU A 862 -2.22 14.21 24.08
CA GLU A 862 -3.55 13.65 24.30
C GLU A 862 -4.52 14.37 23.36
N TRP A 863 -5.15 13.63 22.44
CA TRP A 863 -5.86 14.19 21.30
C TRP A 863 -7.29 13.67 21.21
N HIS A 864 -8.27 14.55 21.40
CA HIS A 864 -9.71 14.22 21.35
C HIS A 864 -10.50 15.17 20.46
N GLU A 865 -9.85 15.67 19.41
CA GLU A 865 -10.40 16.75 18.60
C GLU A 865 -11.40 16.32 17.52
N ASN A 866 -11.99 17.30 16.83
CA ASN A 866 -12.96 17.06 15.76
C ASN A 866 -12.68 17.95 14.55
N ARG A 867 -12.29 17.34 13.43
CA ARG A 867 -12.05 18.01 12.13
C ARG A 867 -11.14 19.23 12.25
N ILE A 868 -10.03 19.03 12.95
CA ILE A 868 -8.91 19.97 12.98
C ILE A 868 -7.59 19.20 12.81
N MET A 869 -6.55 19.95 12.46
CA MET A 869 -5.22 19.43 12.22
C MET A 869 -4.19 20.22 13.00
N LEU A 870 -3.35 19.50 13.75
CA LEU A 870 -2.22 20.04 14.50
C LEU A 870 -0.95 19.99 13.64
N ARG A 871 -0.23 21.11 13.56
CA ARG A 871 1.04 21.25 12.86
C ARG A 871 2.05 22.02 13.71
N VAL A 872 3.34 21.90 13.39
CA VAL A 872 4.41 22.74 13.96
C VAL A 872 5.12 23.51 12.85
N GLU A 873 5.44 24.77 13.11
CA GLU A 873 6.09 25.69 12.17
C GLU A 873 7.48 26.15 12.64
N PHE A 874 8.38 26.27 11.67
CA PHE A 874 9.73 26.79 11.78
C PHE A 874 10.01 27.78 10.64
N PRO A 875 9.79 29.08 10.86
CA PRO A 875 10.26 30.14 9.97
C PRO A 875 11.80 30.24 10.06
N VAL A 876 12.50 29.84 8.99
CA VAL A 876 13.97 29.80 8.96
C VAL A 876 14.56 30.94 8.14
N ASP A 877 15.80 31.34 8.43
CA ASP A 877 16.54 32.38 7.68
C ASP A 877 17.27 31.78 6.45
N VAL A 878 16.48 31.15 5.57
CA VAL A 878 16.93 30.54 4.31
C VAL A 878 15.97 30.94 3.20
N ASN A 879 16.52 31.32 2.05
CA ASN A 879 15.73 31.64 0.86
C ASN A 879 16.07 30.69 -0.30
N SER A 880 15.10 29.88 -0.72
CA SER A 880 15.20 28.98 -1.87
C SER A 880 13.84 28.78 -2.52
N ASP A 881 13.83 28.67 -3.85
CA ASP A 881 12.63 28.39 -4.64
C ASP A 881 12.16 26.93 -4.51
N VAL A 882 13.00 26.04 -3.96
CA VAL A 882 12.71 24.62 -3.76
C VAL A 882 13.15 24.13 -2.38
N ALA A 883 12.43 23.14 -1.87
CA ALA A 883 12.82 22.32 -0.72
C ALA A 883 13.08 20.88 -1.18
N THR A 884 14.09 20.24 -0.59
CA THR A 884 14.51 18.87 -0.91
C THR A 884 13.90 17.90 0.10
N TYR A 885 13.17 16.89 -0.37
CA TYR A 885 12.50 15.90 0.47
C TYR A 885 13.09 14.52 0.22
N GLU A 886 13.25 13.75 1.30
CA GLU A 886 13.61 12.34 1.15
C GLU A 886 12.46 11.55 0.52
N THR A 887 12.83 10.71 -0.45
CA THR A 887 11.97 9.66 -1.04
C THR A 887 12.76 8.34 -1.04
N GLN A 888 12.16 7.28 -1.55
CA GLN A 888 12.78 5.95 -1.56
C GLN A 888 14.08 5.98 -2.37
N TYR A 889 15.21 5.68 -1.71
CA TYR A 889 16.55 5.65 -2.31
C TYR A 889 17.00 6.93 -3.03
N GLY A 890 16.53 8.09 -2.57
CA GLY A 890 16.97 9.37 -3.13
C GLY A 890 16.20 10.55 -2.57
N VAL A 891 16.24 11.65 -3.31
CA VAL A 891 15.53 12.89 -2.95
C VAL A 891 14.80 13.49 -4.14
N ILE A 892 13.81 14.33 -3.84
CA ILE A 892 13.07 15.12 -4.81
C ILE A 892 12.95 16.56 -4.35
N GLU A 893 13.07 17.49 -5.29
CA GLU A 893 12.88 18.91 -5.06
C GLU A 893 11.43 19.28 -5.36
N ARG A 894 10.79 20.01 -4.43
CA ARG A 894 9.44 20.56 -4.64
C ARG A 894 9.44 22.07 -4.40
N PRO A 895 8.64 22.84 -5.15
CA PRO A 895 8.62 24.29 -5.08
C PRO A 895 8.15 24.78 -3.71
N THR A 896 8.76 25.87 -3.22
CA THR A 896 8.34 26.58 -2.00
C THR A 896 7.36 27.73 -2.31
N HIS A 897 6.93 27.86 -3.57
CA HIS A 897 6.02 28.89 -4.06
C HIS A 897 4.80 28.29 -4.77
N TYR A 898 3.80 29.11 -5.13
CA TYR A 898 2.55 28.64 -5.77
C TYR A 898 2.34 29.31 -7.14
N ASN A 899 3.41 29.42 -7.94
CA ASN A 899 3.40 30.19 -9.18
C ASN A 899 2.56 29.54 -10.28
N THR A 900 2.60 28.20 -10.37
CA THR A 900 1.75 27.45 -11.29
C THR A 900 0.70 26.62 -10.53
N SER A 901 -0.31 26.13 -11.25
CA SER A 901 -1.28 25.19 -10.70
C SER A 901 -0.65 23.87 -10.22
N TRP A 902 0.49 23.46 -10.81
CA TRP A 902 1.25 22.28 -10.41
C TRP A 902 2.04 22.49 -9.12
N ASP A 903 2.47 23.72 -8.85
CA ASP A 903 3.16 24.11 -7.61
C ASP A 903 2.15 24.29 -6.49
N MET A 904 1.04 24.98 -6.77
CA MET A 904 -0.08 25.15 -5.84
C MET A 904 -0.64 23.80 -5.37
N ALA A 905 -0.72 22.81 -6.26
CA ALA A 905 -1.15 21.48 -5.91
C ALA A 905 -0.25 20.79 -4.85
N LYS A 906 1.00 21.24 -4.66
CA LYS A 906 1.98 20.68 -3.72
C LYS A 906 2.04 21.45 -2.39
N PHE A 907 0.89 21.94 -1.91
CA PHE A 907 0.78 22.62 -0.61
C PHE A 907 0.94 21.68 0.60
N GLU A 908 0.75 20.37 0.40
CA GLU A 908 1.01 19.29 1.35
C GLU A 908 1.67 18.15 0.58
N VAL A 909 2.82 17.68 1.04
CA VAL A 909 3.65 16.72 0.31
C VAL A 909 4.18 15.63 1.22
N CYS A 910 4.43 14.45 0.66
CA CYS A 910 5.05 13.37 1.42
C CYS A 910 6.58 13.54 1.48
N GLY A 911 7.16 13.58 2.68
CA GLY A 911 8.60 13.45 2.92
C GLY A 911 8.86 12.26 3.84
N HIS A 912 9.97 11.54 3.62
CA HIS A 912 10.28 10.34 4.41
C HIS A 912 10.83 10.71 5.79
N ARG A 913 12.15 10.75 6.00
CA ARG A 913 12.74 11.13 7.30
C ARG A 913 13.04 12.61 7.43
N PHE A 914 13.12 13.36 6.32
CA PHE A 914 13.45 14.78 6.35
C PHE A 914 12.80 15.58 5.21
N ALA A 915 12.68 16.89 5.48
CA ALA A 915 12.58 17.94 4.48
C ALA A 915 13.73 18.94 4.73
N ASP A 916 14.41 19.38 3.68
CA ASP A 916 15.56 20.27 3.73
C ASP A 916 15.29 21.55 2.93
N LEU A 917 15.57 22.70 3.52
CA LEU A 917 15.55 23.99 2.83
C LEU A 917 16.96 24.56 2.88
N SER A 918 17.60 24.64 1.72
CA SER A 918 19.01 25.03 1.58
C SER A 918 19.19 26.14 0.56
N GLU A 919 20.04 27.11 0.91
CA GLU A 919 20.68 28.03 -0.03
C GLU A 919 22.15 27.62 -0.24
N TYR A 920 22.92 28.37 -1.03
CA TYR A 920 24.29 27.97 -1.41
C TYR A 920 25.20 27.67 -0.19
N GLY A 921 25.15 28.49 0.85
CA GLY A 921 26.11 28.45 1.97
C GLY A 921 25.58 27.86 3.28
N PHE A 922 24.26 27.68 3.40
CA PHE A 922 23.59 27.30 4.64
C PHE A 922 22.25 26.61 4.33
N GLY A 923 21.84 25.70 5.19
CA GLY A 923 20.55 25.04 5.05
C GLY A 923 20.02 24.54 6.39
N VAL A 924 18.75 24.15 6.39
CA VAL A 924 18.04 23.68 7.57
C VAL A 924 17.19 22.49 7.18
N ALA A 925 17.40 21.37 7.86
CA ALA A 925 16.61 20.16 7.71
C ALA A 925 15.66 19.96 8.91
N LEU A 926 14.42 19.61 8.61
CA LEU A 926 13.40 19.20 9.58
C LEU A 926 13.26 17.67 9.53
N LEU A 927 13.87 17.00 10.51
CA LEU A 927 13.92 15.55 10.64
C LEU A 927 12.71 15.03 11.42
N ASN A 928 12.29 13.79 11.19
CA ASN A 928 11.19 13.14 11.92
C ASN A 928 11.38 11.63 12.11
N ASP A 929 10.66 11.05 13.06
CA ASP A 929 10.67 9.61 13.36
C ASP A 929 9.46 8.82 12.84
N CYS A 930 8.36 9.46 12.42
CA CYS A 930 7.14 8.78 11.93
C CYS A 930 6.11 9.69 11.21
N LYS A 931 6.46 10.94 10.91
CA LYS A 931 5.56 11.92 10.27
C LYS A 931 5.92 12.08 8.79
N TYR A 932 4.94 11.89 7.92
CA TYR A 932 5.18 11.91 6.48
C TYR A 932 4.64 13.16 5.79
N GLY A 933 3.71 13.89 6.41
CA GLY A 933 3.13 15.12 5.84
C GLY A 933 4.00 16.34 6.12
N TYR A 934 4.50 16.96 5.06
CA TYR A 934 5.31 18.19 5.11
C TYR A 934 4.71 19.30 4.25
N SER A 935 5.07 20.54 4.57
CA SER A 935 4.80 21.72 3.74
C SER A 935 5.92 22.73 3.93
N VAL A 936 6.50 23.26 2.84
CA VAL A 936 7.43 24.40 2.90
C VAL A 936 6.89 25.50 2.01
N LYS A 937 6.64 26.70 2.58
CA LYS A 937 6.14 27.87 1.86
C LYS A 937 7.05 29.06 2.12
N GLY A 938 7.74 29.53 1.08
CA GLY A 938 8.85 30.47 1.22
C GLY A 938 9.88 29.89 2.19
N ASN A 939 10.07 30.57 3.31
CA ASN A 939 11.02 30.19 4.36
C ASN A 939 10.37 29.50 5.57
N VAL A 940 9.07 29.18 5.54
CA VAL A 940 8.38 28.51 6.63
C VAL A 940 8.34 27.02 6.38
N MET A 941 9.09 26.26 7.18
CA MET A 941 9.03 24.80 7.19
C MET A 941 7.93 24.34 8.16
N ARG A 942 7.07 23.43 7.72
CA ARG A 942 5.94 22.93 8.50
C ARG A 942 5.88 21.41 8.46
N LEU A 943 5.65 20.80 9.62
CA LEU A 943 5.41 19.37 9.79
C LEU A 943 3.97 19.14 10.27
N SER A 944 3.26 18.24 9.59
CA SER A 944 1.92 17.80 9.94
C SER A 944 1.97 16.74 11.04
N LEU A 945 1.38 17.02 12.21
CA LEU A 945 1.54 16.19 13.40
C LEU A 945 0.38 15.21 13.60
N LEU A 946 -0.85 15.71 13.67
CA LEU A 946 -2.07 14.93 13.92
C LEU A 946 -3.27 15.54 13.18
N ARG A 947 -4.21 14.69 12.76
CA ARG A 947 -5.52 15.08 12.23
C ARG A 947 -6.63 14.52 13.13
N ALA A 948 -7.85 14.99 12.93
CA ALA A 948 -9.05 14.50 13.63
C ALA A 948 -10.22 14.20 12.68
N PRO A 949 -10.03 13.38 11.62
CA PRO A 949 -11.10 13.05 10.69
C PRO A 949 -12.18 12.20 11.37
N LYS A 950 -13.39 12.16 10.81
CA LYS A 950 -14.52 11.41 11.39
C LYS A 950 -15.10 10.31 10.52
N ASP A 951 -14.67 10.23 9.27
CA ASP A 951 -15.08 9.19 8.32
C ASP A 951 -13.82 8.60 7.64
N PRO A 952 -13.69 7.27 7.52
CA PRO A 952 -14.70 6.24 7.79
C PRO A 952 -14.67 5.75 9.24
N PHE A 953 -13.78 6.24 10.11
CA PHE A 953 -13.73 5.84 11.53
C PHE A 953 -13.56 7.06 12.45
N PRO A 954 -14.56 7.40 13.29
CA PRO A 954 -14.54 8.59 14.14
C PRO A 954 -13.37 8.73 15.11
N ASP A 955 -12.81 7.59 15.53
CA ASP A 955 -11.83 7.50 16.61
C ASP A 955 -10.40 7.13 16.13
N VAL A 956 -10.11 7.23 14.83
CA VAL A 956 -8.85 6.76 14.23
C VAL A 956 -7.57 7.28 14.91
N ASP A 957 -7.57 8.56 15.26
CA ASP A 957 -6.46 9.24 15.94
C ASP A 957 -6.84 9.74 17.34
N MET A 958 -7.96 9.29 17.92
CA MET A 958 -8.32 9.75 19.28
C MET A 958 -7.48 9.02 20.34
N GLY A 959 -7.08 9.74 21.39
CA GLY A 959 -6.28 9.24 22.50
C GLY A 959 -4.83 9.73 22.49
N SER A 960 -3.92 8.91 23.01
CA SER A 960 -2.53 9.29 23.26
C SER A 960 -1.60 9.02 22.08
N HIS A 961 -0.77 10.00 21.75
CA HIS A 961 0.24 9.92 20.70
C HIS A 961 1.63 10.29 21.24
N SER A 962 2.66 9.65 20.68
CA SER A 962 4.05 10.02 20.93
C SER A 962 4.84 9.95 19.63
N PHE A 963 5.62 10.98 19.34
CA PHE A 963 6.44 11.10 18.15
C PHE A 963 7.57 12.11 18.38
N ARG A 964 8.61 12.03 17.55
CA ARG A 964 9.78 12.90 17.65
C ARG A 964 10.09 13.58 16.32
N TYR A 965 10.58 14.81 16.41
CA TYR A 965 11.14 15.53 15.28
C TYR A 965 12.30 16.40 15.74
N ALA A 966 13.15 16.84 14.80
CA ALA A 966 14.33 17.64 15.11
C ALA A 966 14.59 18.70 14.05
N LEU A 967 15.19 19.82 14.46
CA LEU A 967 15.63 20.89 13.56
C LEU A 967 17.16 20.89 13.48
N TYR A 968 17.69 20.62 12.29
CA TYR A 968 19.11 20.46 12.02
C TYR A 968 19.62 21.57 11.08
N PRO A 969 20.26 22.63 11.60
CA PRO A 969 20.95 23.60 10.76
C PRO A 969 22.30 23.05 10.31
N HIS A 970 22.66 23.25 9.04
CA HIS A 970 23.89 22.73 8.47
C HIS A 970 24.59 23.72 7.54
N LYS A 971 25.85 23.42 7.23
CA LYS A 971 26.67 24.20 6.29
C LYS A 971 26.43 23.74 4.85
N GLY A 972 26.45 24.69 3.91
CA GLY A 972 26.36 24.44 2.47
C GLY A 972 24.96 24.04 1.99
N SER A 973 24.84 23.81 0.68
CA SER A 973 23.63 23.22 0.06
C SER A 973 23.39 21.77 0.48
N PHE A 974 22.20 21.22 0.19
CA PHE A 974 21.85 19.82 0.42
C PHE A 974 22.94 18.83 -0.09
N SER A 975 23.42 19.02 -1.32
CA SER A 975 24.42 18.13 -1.93
C SER A 975 25.78 18.08 -1.21
N ALA A 976 26.08 19.09 -0.40
CA ALA A 976 27.31 19.20 0.39
C ALA A 976 27.06 18.98 1.89
N SER A 977 25.83 18.62 2.28
CA SER A 977 25.41 18.47 3.67
C SER A 977 25.47 17.03 4.16
N ARG A 978 25.33 16.86 5.47
CA ARG A 978 25.20 15.56 6.13
C ARG A 978 23.74 15.22 6.44
N VAL A 979 22.77 15.82 5.76
CA VAL A 979 21.33 15.66 6.10
C VAL A 979 20.87 14.21 6.01
N VAL A 980 21.26 13.46 4.97
CA VAL A 980 20.92 12.03 4.85
C VAL A 980 21.50 11.25 6.03
N GLU A 981 22.78 11.47 6.33
CA GLU A 981 23.46 10.86 7.47
C GLU A 981 22.71 11.14 8.78
N GLN A 982 22.43 12.41 9.09
CA GLN A 982 21.75 12.78 10.34
C GLN A 982 20.33 12.22 10.41
N ALA A 983 19.60 12.16 9.29
CA ALA A 983 18.26 11.56 9.25
C ALA A 983 18.30 10.05 9.55
N TYR A 984 19.30 9.32 9.03
CA TYR A 984 19.53 7.92 9.39
C TYR A 984 19.89 7.77 10.87
N GLN A 985 20.84 8.55 11.39
CA GLN A 985 21.25 8.46 12.80
C GLN A 985 20.11 8.78 13.76
N TYR A 986 19.27 9.76 13.40
CA TYR A 986 18.09 10.14 14.18
C TYR A 986 17.05 9.01 14.28
N ASN A 987 16.81 8.31 13.17
CA ASN A 987 15.85 7.19 13.11
C ASN A 987 16.44 5.85 13.57
N MET A 988 17.76 5.68 13.45
CA MET A 988 18.48 4.43 13.66
C MET A 988 19.68 4.61 14.58
N PRO A 989 19.47 4.97 15.86
CA PRO A 989 20.56 5.12 16.81
C PRO A 989 21.31 3.79 17.01
N PRO A 990 22.58 3.82 17.47
CA PRO A 990 23.35 2.61 17.72
C PRO A 990 22.62 1.65 18.66
N ILE A 991 22.68 0.35 18.35
CA ILE A 991 22.08 -0.69 19.19
C ILE A 991 23.04 -1.00 20.33
N THR A 992 22.53 -1.07 21.56
CA THR A 992 23.34 -1.37 22.75
C THR A 992 22.94 -2.70 23.37
N HIS A 993 23.92 -3.37 23.99
CA HIS A 993 23.69 -4.62 24.70
C HIS A 993 24.61 -4.69 25.92
N GLU A 994 24.02 -4.55 27.12
CA GLU A 994 24.75 -4.70 28.39
C GLU A 994 25.06 -6.18 28.65
N MET A 995 26.30 -6.46 29.04
CA MET A 995 26.79 -7.79 29.31
C MET A 995 27.64 -7.83 30.57
N SER A 996 27.40 -8.81 31.43
CA SER A 996 28.30 -9.15 32.54
C SER A 996 29.23 -10.27 32.11
N VAL A 997 30.54 -10.11 32.37
CA VAL A 997 31.53 -11.16 32.07
C VAL A 997 31.33 -12.36 33.02
N PRO A 998 31.06 -13.58 32.51
CA PRO A 998 30.90 -14.75 33.36
C PRO A 998 32.21 -15.16 34.05
N ALA A 999 32.09 -15.77 35.23
CA ALA A 999 33.26 -16.26 35.98
C ALA A 999 34.13 -17.22 35.14
N GLY A 1000 35.43 -16.94 35.09
CA GLY A 1000 36.39 -17.73 34.33
C GLY A 1000 36.50 -17.36 32.85
N TYR A 1001 35.98 -16.19 32.44
CA TYR A 1001 36.21 -15.59 31.12
C TYR A 1001 36.78 -14.18 31.28
N THR A 1002 37.40 -13.66 30.22
CA THR A 1002 37.80 -12.25 30.10
C THR A 1002 37.23 -11.66 28.82
N ILE A 1003 37.16 -10.33 28.76
CA ILE A 1003 36.82 -9.58 27.54
C ILE A 1003 38.03 -8.74 27.16
N LEU A 1004 38.34 -8.68 25.87
CA LEU A 1004 39.27 -7.72 25.32
C LEU A 1004 38.44 -6.69 24.56
N GLU A 1005 38.66 -5.40 24.85
CA GLU A 1005 38.10 -4.34 24.03
C GLU A 1005 38.49 -4.57 22.58
N SER A 1006 37.49 -4.54 21.72
CA SER A 1006 37.69 -4.75 20.30
C SER A 1006 36.64 -3.96 19.53
N GLN A 1007 37.03 -3.58 18.32
CA GLN A 1007 36.17 -2.90 17.37
C GLN A 1007 36.36 -3.58 16.03
N GLN A 1008 35.29 -4.14 15.50
CA GLN A 1008 35.31 -4.84 14.23
C GLN A 1008 34.36 -4.15 13.26
N ARG A 1009 34.94 -3.53 12.23
CA ARG A 1009 34.21 -2.98 11.10
C ARG A 1009 33.82 -4.13 10.16
N HIS A 1010 32.53 -4.41 10.01
CA HIS A 1010 32.05 -5.57 9.26
C HIS A 1010 32.00 -5.31 7.76
N PHE A 1011 31.54 -4.13 7.39
CA PHE A 1011 31.42 -3.66 6.01
C PHE A 1011 31.86 -2.20 5.93
N SER A 1012 32.40 -1.77 4.80
CA SER A 1012 32.60 -0.34 4.53
C SER A 1012 32.61 -0.03 3.06
N VAL A 1013 32.21 1.20 2.77
CA VAL A 1013 32.39 1.88 1.49
C VAL A 1013 33.18 3.16 1.75
N ASP A 1014 34.05 3.54 0.84
CA ASP A 1014 34.94 4.71 0.96
C ASP A 1014 34.28 6.04 0.52
N THR A 1015 33.06 5.98 0.01
CA THR A 1015 32.29 7.13 -0.46
C THR A 1015 31.10 7.43 0.46
N PRO A 1016 30.98 8.65 1.03
CA PRO A 1016 29.95 8.98 2.02
C PRO A 1016 28.53 9.11 1.44
N ASN A 1017 28.39 9.23 0.11
CA ASN A 1017 27.10 9.34 -0.58
C ASN A 1017 26.51 7.98 -1.01
N LEU A 1018 27.25 6.88 -0.83
CA LEU A 1018 26.76 5.52 -1.08
C LEU A 1018 26.36 4.88 0.26
N VAL A 1019 25.07 4.57 0.42
CA VAL A 1019 24.50 4.10 1.67
C VAL A 1019 24.25 2.59 1.60
N ILE A 1020 24.78 1.82 2.54
CA ILE A 1020 24.43 0.40 2.72
C ILE A 1020 23.11 0.34 3.50
N ASP A 1021 22.03 0.13 2.75
CA ASP A 1021 20.68 0.14 3.30
C ASP A 1021 20.28 -1.22 3.87
N ALA A 1022 20.60 -2.33 3.19
CA ALA A 1022 20.23 -3.67 3.65
C ALA A 1022 21.40 -4.66 3.58
N VAL A 1023 21.54 -5.49 4.61
CA VAL A 1023 22.37 -6.71 4.60
C VAL A 1023 21.51 -7.85 5.10
N LYS A 1024 21.27 -8.83 4.22
CA LYS A 1024 20.39 -9.97 4.51
C LYS A 1024 20.94 -11.27 3.93
N ARG A 1025 20.37 -12.41 4.32
CA ARG A 1025 20.61 -13.68 3.62
C ARG A 1025 19.92 -13.68 2.26
N VAL A 1026 20.47 -14.42 1.32
CA VAL A 1026 19.79 -14.76 0.05
C VAL A 1026 18.51 -15.54 0.33
N GLU A 1027 17.50 -15.42 -0.54
CA GLU A 1027 16.22 -16.12 -0.39
C GLU A 1027 16.34 -17.63 -0.65
N ASP A 1028 17.18 -18.06 -1.61
CA ASP A 1028 17.30 -19.46 -2.07
C ASP A 1028 18.18 -20.36 -1.18
N ILE A 1029 18.09 -20.21 0.14
CA ILE A 1029 18.93 -20.93 1.12
C ILE A 1029 18.86 -22.45 0.94
N ALA A 1030 17.69 -22.99 0.55
CA ALA A 1030 17.45 -24.42 0.43
C ALA A 1030 18.11 -25.10 -0.79
N LYS A 1031 18.52 -24.34 -1.82
CA LYS A 1031 19.17 -24.90 -3.02
C LYS A 1031 20.69 -25.06 -2.87
N VAL A 1032 21.28 -24.48 -1.83
CA VAL A 1032 22.72 -24.54 -1.59
C VAL A 1032 23.00 -25.59 -0.51
N ALA A 1033 23.25 -26.82 -0.94
CA ALA A 1033 23.91 -27.82 -0.12
C ALA A 1033 25.40 -27.45 0.05
N SER A 1034 25.72 -26.36 0.76
CA SER A 1034 27.11 -26.10 1.13
C SER A 1034 27.27 -25.21 2.36
N VAL A 1035 28.42 -25.33 2.98
CA VAL A 1035 28.86 -24.79 4.27
C VAL A 1035 29.01 -23.25 4.28
N ALA A 1036 28.75 -22.56 3.15
CA ALA A 1036 29.05 -21.14 2.94
C ALA A 1036 27.90 -20.19 3.31
N ASN A 1037 28.25 -19.00 3.83
CA ASN A 1037 27.28 -17.97 4.16
C ASN A 1037 27.13 -16.98 3.00
N GLU A 1038 26.05 -17.09 2.22
CA GLU A 1038 25.72 -16.12 1.17
C GLU A 1038 24.82 -15.00 1.67
N PHE A 1039 25.23 -13.75 1.42
CA PHE A 1039 24.52 -12.52 1.78
C PHE A 1039 24.21 -11.67 0.55
N VAL A 1040 23.18 -10.85 0.66
CA VAL A 1040 22.89 -9.72 -0.23
C VAL A 1040 23.19 -8.44 0.51
N VAL A 1041 24.02 -7.58 -0.08
CA VAL A 1041 24.29 -6.22 0.39
C VAL A 1041 23.69 -5.25 -0.62
N ARG A 1042 22.67 -4.50 -0.20
CA ARG A 1042 21.99 -3.50 -1.03
C ARG A 1042 22.46 -2.11 -0.65
N MET A 1043 22.85 -1.34 -1.66
CA MET A 1043 23.36 0.01 -1.57
C MET A 1043 22.54 0.95 -2.46
N TYR A 1044 22.56 2.24 -2.14
CA TYR A 1044 22.06 3.26 -3.05
C TYR A 1044 22.85 4.56 -2.94
N GLU A 1045 22.93 5.29 -4.04
CA GLU A 1045 23.52 6.62 -4.06
C GLU A 1045 22.46 7.67 -3.65
N ALA A 1046 22.75 8.47 -2.63
CA ALA A 1046 21.73 9.30 -1.97
C ALA A 1046 21.64 10.77 -2.44
N TYR A 1047 22.63 11.28 -3.17
CA TYR A 1047 22.81 12.72 -3.44
C TYR A 1047 22.82 13.11 -4.92
N GLY A 1048 22.66 12.15 -5.85
CA GLY A 1048 22.72 12.37 -7.29
C GLY A 1048 24.14 12.33 -7.89
N GLY A 1049 25.10 11.70 -7.21
CA GLY A 1049 26.51 11.59 -7.63
C GLY A 1049 26.85 10.40 -8.54
N ARG A 1050 28.04 10.43 -9.16
CA ARG A 1050 28.60 9.34 -9.98
C ARG A 1050 30.01 8.99 -9.52
N GLY A 1051 30.36 7.72 -9.52
CA GLY A 1051 31.70 7.29 -9.15
C GLY A 1051 31.89 5.78 -9.15
N VAL A 1052 32.97 5.35 -8.51
CA VAL A 1052 33.27 3.96 -8.19
C VAL A 1052 33.67 3.93 -6.71
N ALA A 1053 32.93 3.19 -5.90
CA ALA A 1053 33.23 3.00 -4.49
C ALA A 1053 34.04 1.71 -4.28
N ARG A 1054 34.91 1.71 -3.27
CA ARG A 1054 35.60 0.52 -2.78
C ARG A 1054 34.82 -0.06 -1.62
N PHE A 1055 34.23 -1.24 -1.85
CA PHE A 1055 33.57 -2.01 -0.80
C PHE A 1055 34.53 -3.02 -0.19
N THR A 1056 34.64 -3.01 1.15
CA THR A 1056 35.48 -3.96 1.90
C THR A 1056 34.68 -4.62 3.03
N SER A 1057 35.07 -5.83 3.40
CA SER A 1057 34.52 -6.56 4.55
C SER A 1057 35.64 -7.11 5.43
N SER A 1058 35.40 -7.21 6.74
CA SER A 1058 36.31 -7.96 7.62
C SER A 1058 36.16 -9.48 7.50
N PHE A 1059 35.12 -9.95 6.82
CA PHE A 1059 34.97 -11.35 6.48
C PHE A 1059 35.65 -11.66 5.14
N LYS A 1060 36.17 -12.88 5.00
CA LYS A 1060 36.80 -13.33 3.75
C LYS A 1060 35.72 -13.54 2.69
N ILE A 1061 35.68 -12.68 1.69
CA ILE A 1061 34.78 -12.83 0.54
C ILE A 1061 35.43 -13.81 -0.44
N SER A 1062 34.74 -14.91 -0.74
CA SER A 1062 35.18 -15.93 -1.69
C SER A 1062 34.63 -15.71 -3.10
N ASN A 1063 33.45 -15.10 -3.20
CA ASN A 1063 32.82 -14.72 -4.46
C ASN A 1063 31.94 -13.48 -4.27
N ALA A 1064 31.83 -12.66 -5.32
CA ALA A 1064 30.96 -11.49 -5.34
C ALA A 1064 30.40 -11.25 -6.76
N ASN A 1065 29.08 -11.13 -6.86
CA ASN A 1065 28.38 -10.82 -8.11
C ASN A 1065 27.43 -9.66 -7.88
N PHE A 1066 27.22 -8.82 -8.90
CA PHE A 1066 26.04 -7.97 -8.93
C PHE A 1066 24.79 -8.84 -8.97
N CYS A 1067 23.72 -8.37 -8.36
CA CYS A 1067 22.41 -8.95 -8.51
C CYS A 1067 21.34 -7.86 -8.59
N ASN A 1068 20.18 -8.21 -9.13
CA ASN A 1068 19.03 -7.32 -9.14
C ASN A 1068 18.27 -7.40 -7.79
N ILE A 1069 17.14 -6.70 -7.65
CA ILE A 1069 16.39 -6.70 -6.38
C ILE A 1069 15.75 -8.05 -6.03
N LEU A 1070 15.60 -8.95 -7.02
CA LEU A 1070 15.10 -10.32 -6.87
C LEU A 1070 16.21 -11.34 -6.55
N GLU A 1071 17.45 -10.86 -6.52
CA GLU A 1071 18.68 -11.61 -6.24
C GLU A 1071 19.14 -12.53 -7.38
N ASP A 1072 18.67 -12.28 -8.59
CA ASP A 1072 19.18 -12.94 -9.77
C ASP A 1072 20.63 -12.49 -10.00
N VAL A 1073 21.52 -13.46 -10.12
CA VAL A 1073 22.96 -13.23 -10.23
C VAL A 1073 23.30 -12.70 -11.61
N GLY A 1074 24.00 -11.57 -11.64
CA GLY A 1074 24.59 -10.97 -12.83
C GLY A 1074 26.12 -11.08 -12.83
N ASP A 1075 26.75 -10.05 -13.40
CA ASP A 1075 28.20 -10.01 -13.61
C ASP A 1075 29.00 -10.11 -12.31
N VAL A 1076 30.20 -10.69 -12.40
CA VAL A 1076 31.16 -10.75 -11.30
C VAL A 1076 31.62 -9.33 -10.95
N VAL A 1077 31.65 -9.01 -9.67
CA VAL A 1077 32.16 -7.72 -9.20
C VAL A 1077 33.68 -7.69 -9.37
N GLN A 1078 34.20 -6.62 -9.95
CA GLN A 1078 35.64 -6.47 -10.12
C GLN A 1078 36.31 -6.31 -8.75
N VAL A 1079 37.45 -6.98 -8.58
CA VAL A 1079 38.29 -6.90 -7.38
C VAL A 1079 39.48 -6.02 -7.71
N ASP A 1080 39.78 -5.04 -6.85
CA ASP A 1080 40.97 -4.22 -6.97
C ASP A 1080 42.23 -5.05 -6.68
N ALA A 1081 43.23 -4.94 -7.56
CA ALA A 1081 44.44 -5.75 -7.50
C ALA A 1081 45.40 -5.35 -6.36
N GLU A 1082 45.29 -4.13 -5.84
CA GLU A 1082 46.20 -3.60 -4.81
C GLU A 1082 45.75 -3.97 -3.41
N ASP A 1083 44.45 -3.80 -3.10
CA ASP A 1083 43.91 -3.95 -1.75
C ASP A 1083 42.86 -5.07 -1.61
N GLY A 1084 42.44 -5.70 -2.72
CA GLY A 1084 41.42 -6.75 -2.72
C GLY A 1084 39.99 -6.26 -2.46
N SER A 1085 39.75 -4.95 -2.49
CA SER A 1085 38.41 -4.37 -2.35
C SER A 1085 37.52 -4.66 -3.57
N LEU A 1086 36.21 -4.69 -3.37
CA LEU A 1086 35.25 -4.83 -4.46
C LEU A 1086 34.95 -3.45 -5.06
N LEU A 1087 35.11 -3.30 -6.37
CA LEU A 1087 34.85 -2.04 -7.07
C LEU A 1087 33.39 -1.94 -7.49
N ILE A 1088 32.67 -0.96 -6.93
CA ILE A 1088 31.23 -0.76 -7.11
C ILE A 1088 31.00 0.52 -7.92
N PRO A 1089 30.83 0.44 -9.26
CA PRO A 1089 30.45 1.60 -10.06
C PRO A 1089 29.01 2.01 -9.76
N PHE A 1090 28.78 3.32 -9.63
CA PHE A 1090 27.46 3.87 -9.36
C PHE A 1090 27.20 5.15 -10.17
N THR A 1091 25.93 5.36 -10.49
CA THR A 1091 25.41 6.55 -11.16
C THR A 1091 24.44 7.29 -10.23
N PRO A 1092 24.01 8.52 -10.57
CA PRO A 1092 23.10 9.29 -9.72
C PRO A 1092 21.88 8.47 -9.31
N PHE A 1093 21.60 8.40 -8.01
CA PHE A 1093 20.46 7.66 -7.46
C PHE A 1093 20.40 6.17 -7.85
N LYS A 1094 21.54 5.53 -8.17
CA LYS A 1094 21.55 4.11 -8.53
C LYS A 1094 21.32 3.25 -7.29
N VAL A 1095 20.33 2.36 -7.34
CA VAL A 1095 20.21 1.22 -6.40
C VAL A 1095 21.05 0.06 -6.94
N ILE A 1096 21.90 -0.50 -6.08
CA ILE A 1096 22.89 -1.53 -6.42
C ILE A 1096 22.76 -2.66 -5.41
N SER A 1097 22.78 -3.90 -5.87
CA SER A 1097 22.87 -5.06 -4.98
C SER A 1097 24.05 -5.94 -5.38
N ILE A 1098 24.78 -6.41 -4.38
CA ILE A 1098 25.81 -7.43 -4.55
C ILE A 1098 25.46 -8.66 -3.72
N ARG A 1099 25.61 -9.84 -4.32
CA ARG A 1099 25.55 -11.14 -3.64
C ARG A 1099 26.97 -11.57 -3.34
N ILE A 1100 27.29 -11.74 -2.06
CA ILE A 1100 28.63 -12.14 -1.59
C ILE A 1100 28.59 -13.49 -0.88
N THR A 1101 29.63 -14.29 -1.08
CA THR A 1101 29.81 -15.57 -0.39
C THR A 1101 30.96 -15.47 0.61
N ILE A 1102 30.65 -15.74 1.89
CA ILE A 1102 31.56 -15.65 3.03
C ILE A 1102 31.90 -17.03 3.59
#